data_AF-A0A1I2Y0G6-F1
#
_entry.id   AF-A0A1I2Y0G6-F1
#
_cell.length_a   1.000
_cell.length_b   1.000
_cell.length_c   1.000
_cell.angle_alpha   90.00
_cell.angle_beta   90.00
_cell.angle_gamma   90.00
#
_symmetry.space_group_name_H-M   'P 1'
#
loop_
_entity.id
_entity.type
_entity.pdbx_description
1 polymer ?
#
loop_
_entity_poly.entity_id
_entity_poly.type
_entity_poly.pdbx_seq_one_letter_code
_entity_poly.pdbx_strand_id
1 'polypeptide(L)'
;MRILSVILLLIAYGSLYPGNFSAPPEGALNAFLTNFSVFTSIGDLLGNIALFFPLGIAAILFSSGRQHDGTRVAATLLLAFLYSLALQLAQVWLPSRSAALADVLWNMVGMASGMAAGRFLARGVDSGTRSLRLVELVPLSILILWLLTESLPLAPTLDWQKIKDALKPLLEFRFSLSRSLMHAAGVVVAGTALMALRWRPALWLAGALLSVLAAKLVVVNLSLDASALIGTVSGYLLFISMFHRGHFKTIFRAAFWLMLVAWTVIELTPFSPASGGALNIIPFATMLQGSMETGARGLVRSLFIYSALLWLAHKNGVDARKAIVGLVIWSCLIEFMHMGLLGRTADVTEPLLLMLVGWVLGVLQSHQPRSEPEAETAAPQLDNSVAAPAEISGKRALRSIAIGMTICVAIAWLVTRSELTPYNVRELVYHGHPFRSLALLVALLYWSVGFPVFIARWLTKGGMYLLSFPPLALLHGLIAWLLIVSAVPTESIHDIVGSPVLGWPWKWELLGRFLALFGAWSVAATAGTIMAATGVLQGARTALLGWAIGAFLVVPVSYYVVVSQASTDNLVELMANNGGVGSFLLIGSAAMLMLLGGAKAALAFNPGSTRADKAIVWVLGAGALAYFALHFGLEQIIVKYGHVFSALQFLLSSSRSNLAGTGELVVRYALVYSAFVAAVIMVQGSLWRWVTRAPQRDKMQGGYVHGSAGSSHTPHLPTSDR
;
A
#
# COMPACT_ATOMS: atom_id res chain seq x y z
N MET A 1 -11.36 -2.07 2.14
CA MET A 1 -10.91 -1.29 0.95
C MET A 1 -11.17 0.21 1.10
N ARG A 2 -12.41 0.70 1.22
CA ARG A 2 -12.69 2.15 1.24
C ARG A 2 -11.98 2.94 2.36
N ILE A 3 -11.98 2.43 3.60
CA ILE A 3 -11.31 3.11 4.75
C ILE A 3 -9.80 3.22 4.54
N LEU A 4 -9.16 2.17 4.02
CA LEU A 4 -7.72 2.17 3.72
C LEU A 4 -7.36 3.24 2.69
N SER A 5 -8.16 3.38 1.63
CA SER A 5 -7.95 4.41 0.61
C SER A 5 -8.02 5.82 1.20
N VAL A 6 -8.94 6.08 2.13
CA VAL A 6 -9.06 7.39 2.78
C VAL A 6 -7.88 7.66 3.70
N ILE A 7 -7.43 6.66 4.48
CA ILE A 7 -6.24 6.81 5.33
C ILE A 7 -5.01 7.11 4.45
N LEU A 8 -4.82 6.38 3.35
CA LEU A 8 -3.74 6.66 2.40
C LEU A 8 -3.83 8.09 1.86
N LEU A 9 -5.01 8.56 1.45
CA LEU A 9 -5.18 9.94 0.98
C LEU A 9 -4.81 10.97 2.05
N LEU A 10 -5.20 10.76 3.31
CA LEU A 10 -4.85 11.66 4.42
C LEU A 10 -3.35 11.66 4.71
N ILE A 11 -2.69 10.50 4.62
CA ILE A 11 -1.23 10.39 4.75
C ILE A 11 -0.54 11.18 3.64
N ALA A 12 -0.91 10.96 2.36
CA ALA A 12 -0.38 11.74 1.25
C ALA A 12 -0.60 13.24 1.43
N TYR A 13 -1.81 13.63 1.85
CA TYR A 13 -2.15 15.03 2.07
C TYR A 13 -1.26 15.66 3.14
N GLY A 14 -1.13 15.04 4.31
CA GLY A 14 -0.30 15.54 5.40
C GLY A 14 1.19 15.59 5.05
N SER A 15 1.70 14.56 4.35
CA SER A 15 3.09 14.49 3.94
C SER A 15 3.45 15.50 2.85
N LEU A 16 2.53 15.81 1.92
CA LEU A 16 2.80 16.69 0.79
C LEU A 16 2.34 18.13 1.01
N TYR A 17 1.65 18.42 2.11
CA TYR A 17 1.27 19.79 2.49
C TYR A 17 2.50 20.67 2.76
N PRO A 18 2.54 21.93 2.27
CA PRO A 18 1.47 22.69 1.61
C PRO A 18 1.39 22.54 0.08
N GLY A 19 2.18 21.65 -0.52
CA GLY A 19 2.17 21.41 -1.96
C GLY A 19 2.91 22.46 -2.79
N ASN A 20 3.80 23.24 -2.18
CA ASN A 20 4.61 24.26 -2.83
C ASN A 20 5.83 23.65 -3.56
N PHE A 21 5.57 22.75 -4.51
CA PHE A 21 6.64 22.06 -5.24
C PHE A 21 7.51 23.04 -6.03
N SER A 22 8.83 22.92 -5.89
CA SER A 22 9.81 23.68 -6.67
C SER A 22 10.97 22.80 -7.11
N ALA A 23 11.82 23.33 -7.99
CA ALA A 23 13.09 22.68 -8.30
C ALA A 23 13.89 22.48 -6.98
N PRO A 24 14.41 21.28 -6.73
CA PRO A 24 15.20 21.01 -5.54
C PRO A 24 16.56 21.71 -5.65
N PRO A 25 17.16 22.16 -4.53
CA PRO A 25 18.53 22.68 -4.54
C PRO A 25 19.52 21.67 -5.15
N GLU A 26 20.59 22.17 -5.78
CA GLU A 26 21.65 21.30 -6.31
C GLU A 26 22.16 20.35 -5.20
N GLY A 27 22.21 19.06 -5.51
CA GLY A 27 22.63 18.02 -4.56
C GLY A 27 21.59 17.61 -3.51
N ALA A 28 20.38 18.17 -3.48
CA ALA A 28 19.36 17.78 -2.48
C ALA A 28 18.94 16.30 -2.58
N LEU A 29 18.83 15.75 -3.80
CA LEU A 29 18.62 14.31 -4.02
C LEU A 29 19.80 13.48 -3.51
N ASN A 30 21.03 13.95 -3.72
CA ASN A 30 22.23 13.28 -3.22
C ASN A 30 22.23 13.29 -1.68
N ALA A 31 21.99 14.45 -1.07
CA ALA A 31 21.89 14.62 0.37
C ALA A 31 20.80 13.73 1.00
N PHE A 32 19.63 13.64 0.37
CA PHE A 32 18.54 12.74 0.81
C PHE A 32 18.98 11.26 0.86
N LEU A 33 19.82 10.83 -0.08
CA LEU A 33 20.30 9.45 -0.18
C LEU A 33 21.57 9.18 0.64
N THR A 34 22.41 10.19 0.93
CA THR A 34 23.67 10.04 1.69
C THR A 34 23.54 10.36 3.17
N ASN A 35 22.76 11.40 3.53
CA ASN A 35 22.69 11.89 4.90
C ASN A 35 21.71 11.06 5.72
N PHE A 36 22.09 9.81 5.94
CA PHE A 36 21.32 8.88 6.74
C PHE A 36 21.59 9.12 8.23
N SER A 37 20.70 9.85 8.88
CA SER A 37 20.65 9.97 10.35
C SER A 37 19.37 9.31 10.85
N VAL A 38 19.49 8.29 11.69
CA VAL A 38 18.34 7.53 12.21
C VAL A 38 17.42 8.41 13.07
N PHE A 39 18.01 9.40 13.75
CA PHE A 39 17.30 10.33 14.63
C PHE A 39 17.54 11.76 14.15
N THR A 40 16.47 12.41 13.69
CA THR A 40 16.43 13.85 13.37
C THR A 40 15.96 14.62 14.58
N SER A 41 14.70 14.43 14.96
CA SER A 41 14.09 14.93 16.19
C SER A 41 13.09 13.91 16.75
N ILE A 42 12.83 13.95 18.06
CA ILE A 42 11.81 13.10 18.69
C ILE A 42 10.42 13.41 18.13
N GLY A 43 10.15 14.68 17.80
CA GLY A 43 8.89 15.13 17.21
C GLY A 43 8.65 14.52 15.83
N ASP A 44 9.65 14.56 14.95
CA ASP A 44 9.54 14.00 13.59
C ASP A 44 9.40 12.47 13.64
N LEU A 45 10.19 11.81 14.49
CA LEU A 45 10.11 10.37 14.72
C LEU A 45 8.69 9.95 15.14
N LEU A 46 8.15 10.59 16.20
CA LEU A 46 6.83 10.26 16.72
C LEU A 46 5.73 10.63 15.72
N GLY A 47 5.88 11.73 14.98
CA GLY A 47 4.97 12.13 13.91
C GLY A 47 4.86 11.09 12.81
N ASN A 48 5.99 10.57 12.32
CA ASN A 48 6.04 9.55 11.28
C ASN A 48 5.45 8.20 11.75
N ILE A 49 5.76 7.77 12.99
CA ILE A 49 5.13 6.58 13.59
C ILE A 49 3.61 6.78 13.68
N ALA A 50 3.15 7.91 14.22
CA ALA A 50 1.74 8.21 14.40
C ALA A 50 0.97 8.28 13.07
N LEU A 51 1.63 8.72 12.00
CA LEU A 51 1.03 8.85 10.67
C LEU A 51 0.66 7.48 10.05
N PHE A 52 1.55 6.49 10.17
CA PHE A 52 1.35 5.15 9.59
C PHE A 52 0.70 4.14 10.55
N PHE A 53 0.66 4.42 11.85
CA PHE A 53 0.04 3.54 12.84
C PHE A 53 -1.44 3.22 12.57
N PRO A 54 -2.31 4.20 12.25
CA PRO A 54 -3.71 3.92 11.89
C PRO A 54 -3.85 3.05 10.64
N LEU A 55 -2.96 3.23 9.65
CA LEU A 55 -2.93 2.40 8.44
C LEU A 55 -2.65 0.93 8.79
N GLY A 56 -1.71 0.69 9.71
CA GLY A 56 -1.39 -0.64 10.20
C GLY A 56 -2.57 -1.33 10.89
N ILE A 57 -3.29 -0.62 11.77
CA ILE A 57 -4.50 -1.15 12.42
C ILE A 57 -5.57 -1.47 11.38
N ALA A 58 -5.87 -0.52 10.50
CA ALA A 58 -6.90 -0.66 9.48
C ALA A 58 -6.60 -1.80 8.49
N ALA A 59 -5.32 -2.03 8.18
CA ALA A 59 -4.88 -3.10 7.31
C ALA A 59 -5.17 -4.49 7.88
N ILE A 60 -5.21 -4.62 9.21
CA ILE A 60 -5.60 -5.88 9.87
C ILE A 60 -7.11 -5.97 10.01
N LEU A 61 -7.76 -4.93 10.56
CA LEU A 61 -9.19 -4.99 10.91
C LEU A 61 -10.13 -5.02 9.70
N PHE A 62 -9.75 -4.40 8.57
CA PHE A 62 -10.61 -4.28 7.38
C PHE A 62 -10.14 -5.10 6.18
N SER A 63 -9.22 -6.05 6.39
CA SER A 63 -8.80 -6.99 5.33
C SER A 63 -9.82 -8.10 5.17
N SER A 64 -10.39 -8.20 3.98
CA SER A 64 -11.38 -9.22 3.63
C SER A 64 -10.67 -10.57 3.40
N GLY A 65 -10.47 -11.34 4.47
CA GLY A 65 -9.98 -12.71 4.36
C GLY A 65 -9.68 -13.35 5.72
N ARG A 66 -10.41 -14.42 6.03
CA ARG A 66 -10.31 -15.19 7.28
C ARG A 66 -8.98 -15.94 7.51
N GLN A 67 -8.01 -15.82 6.61
CA GLN A 67 -6.67 -16.38 6.80
C GLN A 67 -5.61 -15.31 6.53
N HIS A 68 -4.94 -14.92 7.61
CA HIS A 68 -3.82 -13.99 7.66
C HIS A 68 -2.56 -14.65 7.10
N ASP A 69 -2.58 -14.92 5.80
CA ASP A 69 -1.45 -15.49 5.07
C ASP A 69 -0.23 -14.55 5.20
N GLY A 70 0.92 -15.08 5.60
CA GLY A 70 2.16 -14.30 5.80
C GLY A 70 2.53 -13.51 4.54
N THR A 71 2.20 -14.05 3.37
CA THR A 71 2.33 -13.41 2.06
C THR A 71 1.55 -12.10 1.94
N ARG A 72 0.33 -12.02 2.50
CA ARG A 72 -0.49 -10.80 2.46
C ARG A 72 0.06 -9.70 3.37
N VAL A 73 0.54 -10.10 4.55
CA VAL A 73 1.17 -9.19 5.51
C VAL A 73 2.45 -8.63 4.90
N ALA A 74 3.30 -9.48 4.33
CA ALA A 74 4.51 -9.08 3.63
C ALA A 74 4.19 -8.15 2.45
N ALA A 75 3.16 -8.46 1.64
CA ALA A 75 2.74 -7.59 0.55
C ALA A 75 2.23 -6.22 1.05
N THR A 76 1.52 -6.17 2.17
CA THR A 76 1.01 -4.91 2.73
C THR A 76 2.14 -4.07 3.32
N LEU A 77 3.10 -4.69 4.01
CA LEU A 77 4.30 -4.02 4.49
C LEU A 77 5.14 -3.49 3.33
N LEU A 78 5.31 -4.27 2.25
CA LEU A 78 6.01 -3.84 1.05
C LEU A 78 5.31 -2.66 0.38
N LEU A 79 3.98 -2.70 0.24
CA LEU A 79 3.22 -1.59 -0.32
C LEU A 79 3.31 -0.33 0.55
N ALA A 80 3.26 -0.47 1.88
CA ALA A 80 3.46 0.64 2.81
C ALA A 80 4.87 1.23 2.71
N PHE A 81 5.90 0.38 2.54
CA PHE A 81 7.27 0.80 2.33
C PHE A 81 7.43 1.59 1.03
N LEU A 82 6.94 1.06 -0.09
CA LEU A 82 6.98 1.74 -1.39
C LEU A 82 6.22 3.06 -1.36
N TYR A 83 5.07 3.08 -0.68
CA TYR A 83 4.26 4.27 -0.53
C TYR A 83 4.98 5.34 0.33
N SER A 84 5.54 4.96 1.47
CA SER A 84 6.33 5.85 2.30
C SER A 84 7.57 6.38 1.57
N LEU A 85 8.26 5.54 0.81
CA LEU A 85 9.43 5.93 0.03
C LEU A 85 9.03 6.93 -1.06
N ALA A 86 7.91 6.71 -1.75
CA ALA A 86 7.40 7.63 -2.75
C ALA A 86 7.05 9.00 -2.15
N LEU A 87 6.45 9.04 -0.95
CA LEU A 87 6.15 10.30 -0.26
C LEU A 87 7.42 11.06 0.13
N GLN A 88 8.40 10.36 0.72
CA GLN A 88 9.68 10.96 1.12
C GLN A 88 10.50 11.44 -0.08
N LEU A 89 10.48 10.69 -1.18
CA LEU A 89 11.07 11.12 -2.43
C LEU A 89 10.37 12.38 -2.96
N ALA A 90 9.04 12.40 -3.00
CA ALA A 90 8.28 13.57 -3.45
C ALA A 90 8.56 14.82 -2.58
N GLN A 91 8.83 14.66 -1.29
CA GLN A 91 9.21 15.76 -0.40
C GLN A 91 10.55 16.43 -0.75
N VAL A 92 11.42 15.79 -1.54
CA VAL A 92 12.67 16.43 -2.01
C VAL A 92 12.36 17.69 -2.85
N TRP A 93 11.21 17.70 -3.53
CA TRP A 93 10.73 18.85 -4.30
C TRP A 93 9.91 19.85 -3.46
N LEU A 94 9.81 19.69 -2.13
CA LEU A 94 9.08 20.60 -1.24
C LEU A 94 10.07 21.38 -0.36
N PRO A 95 10.35 22.68 -0.66
CA PRO A 95 11.31 23.49 0.11
C PRO A 95 10.92 23.68 1.58
N SER A 96 9.63 23.57 1.88
CA SER A 96 9.06 23.73 3.21
C SER A 96 9.21 22.48 4.09
N ARG A 97 9.76 21.39 3.55
CA ARG A 97 9.88 20.10 4.23
C ARG A 97 11.32 19.58 4.18
N SER A 98 11.75 18.95 5.26
CA SER A 98 13.01 18.20 5.31
C SER A 98 12.73 16.74 4.94
N ALA A 99 12.99 16.38 3.68
CA ALA A 99 12.92 14.98 3.27
C ALA A 99 14.03 14.16 3.95
N ALA A 100 13.67 13.04 4.58
CA ALA A 100 14.63 12.18 5.26
C ALA A 100 14.35 10.70 4.97
N LEU A 101 15.35 9.97 4.47
CA LEU A 101 15.20 8.53 4.21
C LEU A 101 14.92 7.75 5.50
N ALA A 102 15.38 8.24 6.65
CA ALA A 102 15.09 7.67 7.97
C ALA A 102 13.59 7.71 8.33
N ASP A 103 12.84 8.66 7.80
CA ASP A 103 11.38 8.74 8.04
C ASP A 103 10.65 7.57 7.41
N VAL A 104 11.18 6.98 6.34
CA VAL A 104 10.67 5.72 5.79
C VAL A 104 10.74 4.61 6.83
N LEU A 105 11.83 4.54 7.60
CA LEU A 105 11.95 3.55 8.68
C LEU A 105 10.91 3.81 9.76
N TRP A 106 10.74 5.05 10.21
CA TRP A 106 9.77 5.39 11.26
C TRP A 106 8.30 5.19 10.82
N ASN A 107 7.98 5.49 9.56
CA ASN A 107 6.70 5.15 8.95
C ASN A 107 6.47 3.63 8.96
N MET A 108 7.50 2.84 8.65
CA MET A 108 7.42 1.38 8.72
C MET A 108 7.29 0.85 10.14
N VAL A 109 7.93 1.47 11.13
CA VAL A 109 7.71 1.17 12.56
C VAL A 109 6.26 1.47 12.95
N GLY A 110 5.71 2.61 12.53
CA GLY A 110 4.29 2.95 12.70
C GLY A 110 3.38 1.90 12.10
N MET A 111 3.60 1.54 10.84
CA MET A 111 2.84 0.49 10.15
C MET A 111 2.89 -0.86 10.89
N ALA A 112 4.08 -1.32 11.28
CA ALA A 112 4.26 -2.61 11.92
C ALA A 112 3.65 -2.66 13.33
N SER A 113 3.86 -1.62 14.14
CA SER A 113 3.25 -1.49 15.47
C SER A 113 1.73 -1.36 15.39
N GLY A 114 1.20 -0.64 14.41
CA GLY A 114 -0.23 -0.57 14.11
C GLY A 114 -0.82 -1.92 13.73
N MET A 115 -0.13 -2.71 12.89
CA MET A 115 -0.55 -4.08 12.57
C MET A 115 -0.53 -4.99 13.80
N ALA A 116 0.47 -4.87 14.68
CA ALA A 116 0.52 -5.62 15.92
C ALA A 116 -0.67 -5.27 16.84
N ALA A 117 -0.97 -3.98 16.99
CA ALA A 117 -2.14 -3.52 17.74
C ALA A 117 -3.47 -4.03 17.11
N GLY A 118 -3.60 -3.93 15.78
CA GLY A 118 -4.75 -4.46 15.05
C GLY A 118 -4.95 -5.97 15.25
N ARG A 119 -3.85 -6.75 15.30
CA ARG A 119 -3.90 -8.18 15.62
C ARG A 119 -4.29 -8.45 17.06
N PHE A 120 -3.79 -7.67 18.00
CA PHE A 120 -4.19 -7.80 19.41
C PHE A 120 -5.70 -7.56 19.57
N LEU A 121 -6.22 -6.51 18.92
CA LEU A 121 -7.64 -6.20 18.87
C LEU A 121 -8.44 -7.32 18.18
N ALA A 122 -7.95 -7.87 17.06
CA ALA A 122 -8.60 -8.95 16.33
C ALA A 122 -8.57 -10.31 17.06
N ARG A 123 -7.49 -10.64 17.79
CA ARG A 123 -7.39 -11.90 18.58
C ARG A 123 -8.38 -11.95 19.75
N GLY A 124 -8.72 -10.78 20.30
CA GLY A 124 -9.86 -10.68 21.21
C GLY A 124 -11.13 -11.20 20.55
N VAL A 125 -11.40 -10.84 19.30
CA VAL A 125 -12.63 -11.19 18.56
C VAL A 125 -12.86 -12.70 18.43
N ASP A 126 -11.82 -13.52 18.25
CA ASP A 126 -11.92 -14.96 17.95
C ASP A 126 -11.77 -15.89 19.16
N SER A 127 -11.39 -15.38 20.33
CA SER A 127 -11.22 -16.19 21.55
C SER A 127 -12.52 -16.19 22.36
N GLY A 128 -13.13 -17.36 22.58
CA GLY A 128 -14.42 -17.53 23.30
C GLY A 128 -14.49 -17.00 24.73
N THR A 129 -13.42 -16.37 25.24
CA THR A 129 -13.37 -15.63 26.50
C THR A 129 -13.15 -14.14 26.21
N ARG A 130 -14.23 -13.36 26.30
CA ARG A 130 -14.29 -11.89 26.21
C ARG A 130 -13.78 -11.30 24.89
N SER A 131 -14.53 -11.58 23.83
CA SER A 131 -14.32 -10.96 22.52
C SER A 131 -14.72 -9.49 22.48
N LEU A 132 -13.77 -8.57 22.28
CA LEU A 132 -14.03 -7.17 21.93
C LEU A 132 -14.75 -7.15 20.56
N ARG A 133 -16.08 -7.11 20.55
CA ARG A 133 -16.84 -6.99 19.29
C ARG A 133 -16.51 -5.63 18.66
N LEU A 134 -16.61 -5.48 17.34
CA LEU A 134 -16.46 -4.19 16.63
C LEU A 134 -17.32 -3.06 17.27
N VAL A 135 -18.44 -3.43 17.91
CA VAL A 135 -19.35 -2.55 18.64
C VAL A 135 -18.71 -1.91 19.89
N GLU A 136 -17.73 -2.56 20.50
CA GLU A 136 -16.99 -2.11 21.69
C GLU A 136 -15.79 -1.21 21.31
N LEU A 137 -15.34 -1.23 20.04
CA LEU A 137 -14.25 -0.38 19.58
C LEU A 137 -14.61 1.12 19.59
N VAL A 138 -15.88 1.47 19.34
CA VAL A 138 -16.34 2.86 19.33
C VAL A 138 -16.31 3.50 20.73
N PRO A 139 -16.92 2.91 21.79
CA PRO A 139 -16.78 3.48 23.14
C PRO A 139 -15.33 3.42 23.65
N LEU A 140 -14.54 2.42 23.27
CA LEU A 140 -13.12 2.36 23.60
C LEU A 140 -12.33 3.50 22.93
N SER A 141 -12.57 3.78 21.65
CA SER A 141 -11.90 4.88 20.95
C SER A 141 -12.28 6.24 21.55
N ILE A 142 -13.54 6.44 21.96
CA ILE A 142 -13.99 7.64 22.66
C ILE A 142 -13.24 7.83 23.99
N LEU A 143 -13.04 6.75 24.76
CA LEU A 143 -12.26 6.82 26.01
C LEU A 143 -10.80 7.18 25.76
N ILE A 144 -10.17 6.55 24.77
CA ILE A 144 -8.79 6.85 24.39
C ILE A 144 -8.67 8.31 23.94
N LEU A 145 -9.57 8.79 23.07
CA LEU A 145 -9.59 10.17 22.59
C LEU A 145 -9.81 11.17 23.72
N TRP A 146 -10.69 10.87 24.69
CA TRP A 146 -10.88 11.69 25.89
C TRP A 146 -9.60 11.78 26.73
N LEU A 147 -8.97 10.63 27.03
CA LEU A 147 -7.72 10.60 27.79
C LEU A 147 -6.62 11.39 27.07
N LEU A 148 -6.49 11.22 25.75
CA LEU A 148 -5.51 11.98 24.95
C LEU A 148 -5.80 13.49 24.96
N THR A 149 -7.07 13.89 24.89
CA THR A 149 -7.48 15.31 25.01
C THR A 149 -7.00 15.93 26.32
N GLU A 150 -6.96 15.15 27.40
CA GLU A 150 -6.55 15.62 28.73
C GLU A 150 -5.06 15.46 29.03
N SER A 151 -4.31 14.69 28.24
CA SER A 151 -2.93 14.27 28.56
C SER A 151 -1.88 14.58 27.49
N LEU A 152 -2.26 15.01 26.29
CA LEU A 152 -1.31 15.49 25.28
C LEU A 152 -0.53 16.72 25.80
N PRO A 153 0.80 16.79 25.58
CA PRO A 153 1.59 16.07 24.56
C PRO A 153 2.17 14.72 24.98
N LEU A 154 1.82 14.15 26.14
CA LEU A 154 2.39 12.89 26.65
C LEU A 154 3.91 12.93 26.87
N ALA A 155 4.45 14.10 27.19
CA ALA A 155 5.87 14.29 27.55
C ALA A 155 5.99 14.46 29.09
N PRO A 156 6.10 13.35 29.86
CA PRO A 156 6.23 13.42 31.31
C PRO A 156 7.61 13.95 31.74
N THR A 157 7.64 14.84 32.73
CA THR A 157 8.88 15.27 33.41
C THR A 157 8.70 15.13 34.92
N LEU A 158 9.64 14.44 35.57
CA LEU A 158 9.69 14.30 37.03
C LEU A 158 10.47 15.44 37.69
N ASP A 159 10.20 16.67 37.24
CA ASP A 159 10.77 17.86 37.84
C ASP A 159 9.84 18.40 38.93
N TRP A 160 10.38 18.57 40.13
CA TRP A 160 9.65 19.14 41.26
C TRP A 160 9.14 20.55 40.96
N GLN A 161 9.91 21.35 40.22
CA GLN A 161 9.51 22.70 39.85
C GLN A 161 8.27 22.66 38.95
N LYS A 162 8.22 21.73 38.00
CA LYS A 162 7.06 21.52 37.12
C LYS A 162 5.79 21.19 37.91
N ILE A 163 5.88 20.35 38.94
CA ILE A 163 4.71 20.01 39.78
C ILE A 163 4.17 21.25 40.49
N LYS A 164 5.05 22.11 41.02
CA LYS A 164 4.65 23.39 41.63
C LYS A 164 3.99 24.31 40.60
N ASP A 165 4.59 24.44 39.43
CA ASP A 165 4.08 25.30 38.35
C ASP A 165 2.71 24.81 37.84
N ALA A 166 2.50 23.49 37.79
CA ALA A 166 1.22 22.90 37.42
C ALA A 166 0.11 23.17 38.44
N LEU A 167 0.44 23.33 39.73
CA LEU A 167 -0.51 23.61 40.81
C LEU A 167 -0.76 25.11 41.04
N LYS A 168 0.20 25.97 40.68
CA LYS A 168 0.12 27.42 40.89
C LYS A 168 -1.19 28.06 40.39
N PRO A 169 -1.75 27.68 39.22
CA PRO A 169 -3.03 28.24 38.74
C PRO A 169 -4.24 27.95 39.63
N LEU A 170 -4.20 26.93 40.49
CA LEU A 170 -5.26 26.69 41.48
C LEU A 170 -5.31 27.79 42.54
N LEU A 171 -4.14 28.32 42.93
CA LEU A 171 -4.03 29.39 43.92
C LEU A 171 -4.53 30.72 43.37
N GLU A 172 -4.35 30.96 42.07
CA GLU A 172 -4.87 32.16 41.40
C GLU A 172 -6.39 32.12 41.18
N PHE A 173 -7.02 30.95 41.33
CA PHE A 173 -8.47 30.74 41.20
C PHE A 173 -9.11 31.34 39.94
N ARG A 174 -8.46 31.21 38.78
CA ARG A 174 -9.03 31.69 37.50
C ARG A 174 -10.10 30.72 36.97
N PHE A 175 -11.36 31.02 37.26
CA PHE A 175 -12.50 30.22 36.83
C PHE A 175 -13.02 30.61 35.43
N SER A 176 -13.32 29.61 34.60
CA SER A 176 -13.95 29.74 33.29
C SER A 176 -15.04 28.69 33.14
N LEU A 177 -16.28 29.15 33.03
CA LEU A 177 -17.44 28.28 32.91
C LEU A 177 -17.36 27.38 31.67
N SER A 178 -16.92 27.91 30.53
CA SER A 178 -16.83 27.16 29.27
C SER A 178 -15.84 26.01 29.36
N ARG A 179 -14.65 26.23 29.95
CA ARG A 179 -13.65 25.19 30.19
C ARG A 179 -14.15 24.16 31.21
N SER A 180 -14.79 24.61 32.30
CA SER A 180 -15.38 23.72 33.29
C SER A 180 -16.47 22.82 32.70
N LEU A 181 -17.33 23.36 31.84
CA LEU A 181 -18.37 22.60 31.13
C LEU A 181 -17.77 21.56 30.19
N MET A 182 -16.70 21.90 29.46
CA MET A 182 -16.01 20.96 28.57
C MET A 182 -15.41 19.78 29.33
N HIS A 183 -14.74 20.03 30.47
CA HIS A 183 -14.23 18.96 31.33
C HIS A 183 -15.37 18.12 31.91
N ALA A 184 -16.45 18.74 32.41
CA ALA A 184 -17.60 18.02 32.93
C ALA A 184 -18.27 17.12 31.87
N ALA A 185 -18.47 17.64 30.66
CA ALA A 185 -18.98 16.88 29.52
C ALA A 185 -18.08 15.70 29.18
N GLY A 186 -16.75 15.92 29.14
CA GLY A 186 -15.77 14.88 28.90
C GLY A 186 -15.88 13.71 29.87
N VAL A 187 -15.97 14.00 31.17
CA VAL A 187 -16.11 12.99 32.23
C VAL A 187 -17.42 12.22 32.11
N VAL A 188 -18.54 12.90 31.86
CA VAL A 188 -19.85 12.25 31.70
C VAL A 188 -19.83 11.32 30.48
N VAL A 189 -19.28 11.77 29.35
CA VAL A 189 -19.13 10.95 28.14
C VAL A 189 -18.24 9.73 28.39
N ALA A 190 -17.10 9.90 29.05
CA ALA A 190 -16.23 8.79 29.44
C ALA A 190 -16.96 7.78 30.34
N GLY A 191 -17.74 8.26 31.31
CA GLY A 191 -18.61 7.42 32.13
C GLY A 191 -19.60 6.61 31.29
N THR A 192 -20.27 7.24 30.31
CA THR A 192 -21.20 6.54 29.40
C THR A 192 -20.49 5.51 28.51
N ALA A 193 -19.26 5.78 28.08
CA ALA A 193 -18.45 4.85 27.30
C ALA A 193 -18.04 3.62 28.12
N LEU A 194 -17.62 3.82 29.38
CA LEU A 194 -17.34 2.72 30.31
C LEU A 194 -18.58 1.87 30.61
N MET A 195 -19.75 2.50 30.73
CA MET A 195 -21.03 1.79 30.85
C MET A 195 -21.31 0.93 29.63
N ALA A 196 -21.07 1.44 28.43
CA ALA A 196 -21.27 0.70 27.18
C ALA A 196 -20.29 -0.48 27.03
N LEU A 197 -19.08 -0.37 27.57
CA LEU A 197 -18.09 -1.46 27.65
C LEU A 197 -18.42 -2.49 28.75
N ARG A 198 -19.47 -2.26 29.55
CA ARG A 198 -19.89 -3.12 30.68
C ARG A 198 -18.78 -3.30 31.73
N TRP A 199 -17.89 -2.33 31.85
CA TRP A 199 -16.88 -2.28 32.91
C TRP A 199 -17.49 -1.67 34.17
N ARG A 200 -16.87 -1.85 35.34
CA ARG A 200 -17.29 -1.20 36.60
C ARG A 200 -17.12 0.32 36.46
N PRO A 201 -18.13 1.07 36.00
CA PRO A 201 -17.87 2.34 35.32
C PRO A 201 -17.44 3.41 36.33
N ALA A 202 -18.01 3.41 37.54
CA ALA A 202 -17.59 4.29 38.63
C ALA A 202 -16.10 4.10 39.01
N LEU A 203 -15.66 2.86 39.21
CA LEU A 203 -14.28 2.55 39.61
C LEU A 203 -13.27 2.90 38.52
N TRP A 204 -13.55 2.49 37.28
CA TRP A 204 -12.67 2.77 36.14
C TRP A 204 -12.65 4.26 35.78
N LEU A 205 -13.77 4.97 35.94
CA LEU A 205 -13.83 6.41 35.76
C LEU A 205 -12.99 7.12 36.82
N ALA A 206 -13.09 6.71 38.10
CA ALA A 206 -12.26 7.26 39.17
C ALA A 206 -10.75 7.02 38.90
N GLY A 207 -10.37 5.81 38.50
CA GLY A 207 -8.99 5.50 38.11
C GLY A 207 -8.50 6.33 36.92
N ALA A 208 -9.35 6.50 35.90
CA ALA A 208 -9.04 7.33 34.73
C ALA A 208 -8.88 8.81 35.13
N LEU A 209 -9.73 9.33 36.01
CA LEU A 209 -9.61 10.70 36.53
C LEU A 209 -8.32 10.90 37.33
N LEU A 210 -7.93 9.94 38.17
CA LEU A 210 -6.64 9.98 38.86
C LEU A 210 -5.48 10.00 37.87
N SER A 211 -5.56 9.24 36.78
CA SER A 211 -4.54 9.27 35.73
C SER A 211 -4.47 10.62 35.01
N VAL A 212 -5.62 11.27 34.76
CA VAL A 212 -5.69 12.62 34.17
C VAL A 212 -5.10 13.66 35.11
N LEU A 213 -5.39 13.59 36.41
CA LEU A 213 -4.82 14.48 37.42
C LEU A 213 -3.31 14.29 37.51
N ALA A 214 -2.83 13.04 37.55
CA ALA A 214 -1.40 12.74 37.52
C ALA A 214 -0.73 13.26 36.25
N ALA A 215 -1.37 13.11 35.09
CA ALA A 215 -0.88 13.64 33.82
C ALA A 215 -0.77 15.17 33.87
N LYS A 216 -1.77 15.90 34.38
CA LYS A 216 -1.68 17.36 34.55
C LYS A 216 -0.52 17.78 35.46
N LEU A 217 -0.16 16.96 36.46
CA LEU A 217 0.95 17.22 37.38
C LEU A 217 2.32 16.86 36.82
N VAL A 218 2.43 15.89 35.90
CA VAL A 218 3.75 15.39 35.42
C VAL A 218 4.05 15.77 33.96
N VAL A 219 3.05 15.92 33.08
CA VAL A 219 3.27 16.22 31.65
C VAL A 219 3.52 17.70 31.40
N VAL A 220 4.55 18.03 30.63
CA VAL A 220 4.93 19.41 30.27
C VAL A 220 3.78 20.15 29.58
N ASN A 221 3.68 21.47 29.76
CA ASN A 221 2.63 22.34 29.18
C ASN A 221 1.20 21.97 29.61
N LEU A 222 1.05 21.15 30.65
CA LEU A 222 -0.22 20.92 31.34
C LEU A 222 -0.16 21.53 32.74
N SER A 223 -1.27 22.15 33.12
CA SER A 223 -1.50 22.68 34.44
C SER A 223 -2.89 22.27 34.95
N LEU A 224 -3.03 22.24 36.26
CA LEU A 224 -4.29 22.04 36.93
C LEU A 224 -4.81 23.41 37.32
N ASP A 225 -5.92 23.85 36.71
CA ASP A 225 -6.60 25.09 37.06
C ASP A 225 -7.95 24.82 37.73
N ALA A 226 -8.55 25.87 38.29
CA ALA A 226 -9.84 25.77 38.99
C ALA A 226 -10.95 25.25 38.07
N SER A 227 -10.91 25.59 36.77
CA SER A 227 -11.91 25.17 35.79
C SER A 227 -11.84 23.67 35.52
N ALA A 228 -10.63 23.12 35.38
CA ALA A 228 -10.38 21.70 35.21
C ALA A 228 -10.79 20.90 36.44
N LEU A 229 -10.44 21.38 37.65
CA LEU A 229 -10.81 20.70 38.89
C LEU A 229 -12.32 20.70 39.11
N ILE A 230 -12.98 21.87 39.01
CA ILE A 230 -14.43 22.00 39.21
C ILE A 230 -15.19 21.20 38.14
N GLY A 231 -14.77 21.30 36.88
CA GLY A 231 -15.39 20.57 35.77
C GLY A 231 -15.28 19.06 35.93
N THR A 232 -14.10 18.53 36.26
CA THR A 232 -13.91 17.08 36.45
C THR A 232 -14.69 16.54 37.66
N VAL A 233 -14.65 17.25 38.79
CA VAL A 233 -15.40 16.85 40.00
C VAL A 233 -16.91 16.91 39.76
N SER A 234 -17.42 18.02 39.20
CA SER A 234 -18.86 18.16 38.92
C SER A 234 -19.35 17.13 37.89
N GLY A 235 -18.58 16.86 36.84
CA GLY A 235 -18.88 15.81 35.86
C GLY A 235 -18.93 14.41 36.47
N TYR A 236 -17.99 14.09 37.37
CA TYR A 236 -17.97 12.81 38.09
C TYR A 236 -19.19 12.66 39.00
N LEU A 237 -19.49 13.68 39.81
CA LEU A 237 -20.65 13.68 40.71
C LEU A 237 -21.96 13.58 39.92
N LEU A 238 -22.10 14.30 38.81
CA LEU A 238 -23.25 14.25 37.92
C LEU A 238 -23.43 12.83 37.36
N PHE A 239 -22.36 12.24 36.82
CA PHE A 239 -22.39 10.88 36.28
C PHE A 239 -22.79 9.86 37.34
N ILE A 240 -22.15 9.89 38.51
CA ILE A 240 -22.40 8.96 39.61
C ILE A 240 -23.82 9.10 40.14
N SER A 241 -24.32 10.32 40.33
CA SER A 241 -25.69 10.59 40.79
C SER A 241 -26.72 10.01 39.81
N MET A 242 -26.53 10.21 38.51
CA MET A 242 -27.44 9.65 37.50
C MET A 242 -27.30 8.12 37.38
N PHE A 243 -26.09 7.58 37.51
CA PHE A 243 -25.81 6.15 37.44
C PHE A 243 -26.51 5.39 38.59
N HIS A 244 -26.46 5.91 39.81
CA HIS A 244 -27.15 5.30 40.97
C HIS A 244 -28.68 5.34 40.86
N ARG A 245 -29.24 6.32 40.15
CA ARG A 245 -30.69 6.40 39.90
C ARG A 245 -31.18 5.40 38.84
N GLY A 246 -30.30 4.64 38.18
CA GLY A 246 -30.67 3.53 37.30
C GLY A 246 -31.29 3.92 35.93
N HIS A 247 -31.34 5.22 35.59
CA HIS A 247 -32.00 5.69 34.36
C HIS A 247 -31.02 5.77 33.18
N PHE A 248 -30.62 4.60 32.65
CA PHE A 248 -29.62 4.47 31.59
C PHE A 248 -29.86 5.34 30.35
N LYS A 249 -31.09 5.39 29.83
CA LYS A 249 -31.44 6.23 28.66
C LYS A 249 -31.26 7.72 28.93
N THR A 250 -31.61 8.17 30.14
CA THR A 250 -31.49 9.57 30.55
C THR A 250 -30.02 10.00 30.62
N ILE A 251 -29.11 9.09 31.00
CA ILE A 251 -27.67 9.36 31.05
C ILE A 251 -27.13 9.64 29.63
N PHE A 252 -27.45 8.79 28.64
CA PHE A 252 -27.01 9.01 27.26
C PHE A 252 -27.59 10.30 26.67
N ARG A 253 -28.83 10.65 27.01
CA ARG A 253 -29.47 11.90 26.56
C ARG A 253 -28.82 13.12 27.19
N ALA A 254 -28.57 13.08 28.50
CA ALA A 254 -27.89 14.16 29.21
C ALA A 254 -26.45 14.35 28.72
N ALA A 255 -25.72 13.26 28.50
CA ALA A 255 -24.36 13.29 27.96
C ALA A 255 -24.31 13.96 26.58
N PHE A 256 -25.26 13.63 25.69
CA PHE A 256 -25.36 14.24 24.35
C PHE A 256 -25.54 15.76 24.45
N TRP A 257 -26.55 16.22 25.18
CA TRP A 257 -26.84 17.65 25.30
C TRP A 257 -25.75 18.40 26.04
N LEU A 258 -25.19 17.82 27.11
CA LEU A 258 -24.09 18.43 27.84
C LEU A 258 -22.85 18.61 26.95
N MET A 259 -22.49 17.60 26.16
CA MET A 259 -21.38 17.70 25.21
C MET A 259 -21.65 18.71 24.09
N LEU A 260 -22.87 18.74 23.54
CA LEU A 260 -23.24 19.67 22.47
C LEU A 260 -23.20 21.12 22.97
N VAL A 261 -23.73 21.38 24.17
CA VAL A 261 -23.69 22.70 24.81
C VAL A 261 -22.26 23.08 25.17
N ALA A 262 -21.49 22.16 25.76
CA ALA A 262 -20.11 22.42 26.12
C ALA A 262 -19.24 22.77 24.90
N TRP A 263 -19.38 22.03 23.79
CA TRP A 263 -18.71 22.31 22.52
C TRP A 263 -19.14 23.65 21.93
N THR A 264 -20.44 23.96 21.93
CA THR A 264 -20.93 25.25 21.40
C THR A 264 -20.39 26.42 22.22
N VAL A 265 -20.48 26.33 23.55
CA VAL A 265 -20.06 27.41 24.45
C VAL A 265 -18.55 27.62 24.39
N ILE A 266 -17.76 26.55 24.37
CA ILE A 266 -16.29 26.68 24.32
C ILE A 266 -15.81 27.27 22.99
N GLU A 267 -16.43 26.93 21.86
CA GLU A 267 -16.05 27.48 20.56
C GLU A 267 -16.45 28.94 20.36
N LEU A 268 -17.52 29.39 21.01
CA LEU A 268 -17.95 30.79 20.96
C LEU A 268 -17.29 31.66 22.03
N THR A 269 -16.49 31.09 22.94
CA THR A 269 -15.79 31.85 23.99
C THR A 269 -14.31 32.12 23.65
N PRO A 270 -13.78 33.33 23.94
CA PRO A 270 -14.52 34.52 24.36
C PRO A 270 -15.39 35.09 23.22
N PHE A 271 -16.59 35.54 23.55
CA PHE A 271 -17.48 36.17 22.58
C PHE A 271 -17.10 37.64 22.43
N SER A 272 -16.21 37.92 21.49
CA SER A 272 -15.72 39.27 21.19
C SER A 272 -15.96 39.58 19.72
N PRO A 273 -17.07 40.25 19.37
CA PRO A 273 -17.40 40.54 17.97
C PRO A 273 -16.33 41.37 17.27
N ALA A 274 -15.99 41.00 16.04
CA ALA A 274 -15.06 41.74 15.18
C ALA A 274 -15.48 41.66 13.71
N SER A 275 -15.09 42.64 12.91
CA SER A 275 -15.30 42.66 11.47
C SER A 275 -14.08 42.11 10.71
N GLY A 276 -14.32 41.35 9.63
CA GLY A 276 -13.26 40.92 8.71
C GLY A 276 -12.66 39.53 8.96
N GLY A 277 -13.38 38.59 9.58
CA GLY A 277 -12.88 37.23 9.78
C GLY A 277 -12.63 36.48 8.47
N ALA A 278 -11.49 35.79 8.40
CA ALA A 278 -11.08 35.00 7.25
C ALA A 278 -11.66 33.57 7.29
N LEU A 279 -11.93 33.02 6.12
CA LEU A 279 -12.31 31.62 5.92
C LEU A 279 -11.15 30.84 5.28
N ASN A 280 -10.69 29.80 5.94
CA ASN A 280 -9.72 28.84 5.40
C ASN A 280 -10.45 27.73 4.65
N ILE A 281 -10.32 27.72 3.33
CA ILE A 281 -10.92 26.71 2.46
C ILE A 281 -10.03 25.46 2.35
N ILE A 282 -8.73 25.60 2.61
CA ILE A 282 -7.76 24.51 2.53
C ILE A 282 -7.90 23.63 3.79
N PRO A 283 -8.31 22.36 3.68
CA PRO A 283 -8.50 21.50 4.84
C PRO A 283 -7.22 21.31 5.66
N PHE A 284 -7.35 21.22 6.97
CA PHE A 284 -6.30 21.07 7.97
C PHE A 284 -5.23 22.18 7.96
N ALA A 285 -5.42 23.29 7.21
CA ALA A 285 -4.39 24.31 7.07
C ALA A 285 -4.02 24.96 8.42
N THR A 286 -5.03 25.33 9.23
CA THR A 286 -4.79 25.91 10.57
C THR A 286 -4.09 24.93 11.51
N MET A 287 -4.40 23.63 11.40
CA MET A 287 -3.79 22.58 12.22
C MET A 287 -2.34 22.27 11.79
N LEU A 288 -1.99 22.47 10.52
CA LEU A 288 -0.68 22.12 9.94
C LEU A 288 0.31 23.29 9.90
N GLN A 289 -0.15 24.54 9.87
CA GLN A 289 0.73 25.73 9.82
C GLN A 289 1.22 26.19 11.21
N GLY A 290 0.50 25.82 12.28
CA GLY A 290 0.83 26.19 13.65
C GLY A 290 1.86 25.27 14.31
N SER A 291 1.95 25.35 15.65
CA SER A 291 2.74 24.37 16.39
C SER A 291 2.11 22.98 16.25
N MET A 292 2.93 21.95 16.00
CA MET A 292 2.46 20.57 15.88
C MET A 292 1.72 20.10 17.15
N GLU A 293 2.14 20.59 18.31
CA GLU A 293 1.46 20.34 19.59
C GLU A 293 0.04 20.91 19.61
N THR A 294 -0.14 22.17 19.23
CA THR A 294 -1.47 22.82 19.18
C THR A 294 -2.37 22.14 18.17
N GLY A 295 -1.84 21.83 16.98
CA GLY A 295 -2.56 21.11 15.92
C GLY A 295 -3.02 19.72 16.38
N ALA A 296 -2.11 18.94 16.99
CA ALA A 296 -2.44 17.60 17.51
C ALA A 296 -3.48 17.65 18.63
N ARG A 297 -3.35 18.59 19.59
CA ARG A 297 -4.34 18.80 20.65
C ARG A 297 -5.71 19.17 20.07
N GLY A 298 -5.75 20.08 19.10
CA GLY A 298 -6.98 20.47 18.40
C GLY A 298 -7.64 19.29 17.68
N LEU A 299 -6.88 18.56 16.87
CA LEU A 299 -7.35 17.41 16.12
C LEU A 299 -7.94 16.31 17.02
N VAL A 300 -7.22 15.93 18.08
CA VAL A 300 -7.68 14.90 19.04
C VAL A 300 -8.96 15.34 19.74
N ARG A 301 -9.06 16.62 20.09
CA ARG A 301 -10.26 17.19 20.71
C ARG A 301 -11.45 17.16 19.76
N SER A 302 -11.30 17.56 18.50
CA SER A 302 -12.39 17.49 17.50
C SER A 302 -12.81 16.04 17.25
N LEU A 303 -11.85 15.12 17.10
CA LEU A 303 -12.12 13.68 16.96
C LEU A 303 -12.89 13.13 18.17
N PHE A 304 -12.52 13.53 19.40
CA PHE A 304 -13.23 13.16 20.62
C PHE A 304 -14.68 13.66 20.60
N ILE A 305 -14.88 14.97 20.40
CA ILE A 305 -16.20 15.61 20.42
C ILE A 305 -17.12 14.99 19.36
N TYR A 306 -16.65 14.84 18.12
CA TYR A 306 -17.48 14.39 17.01
C TYR A 306 -17.81 12.90 17.13
N SER A 307 -16.83 12.09 17.52
CA SER A 307 -17.07 10.67 17.79
C SER A 307 -18.07 10.49 18.93
N ALA A 308 -17.93 11.27 20.01
CA ALA A 308 -18.84 11.25 21.14
C ALA A 308 -20.26 11.68 20.75
N LEU A 309 -20.44 12.82 20.09
CA LEU A 309 -21.76 13.33 19.71
C LEU A 309 -22.49 12.39 18.75
N LEU A 310 -21.81 11.89 17.72
CA LEU A 310 -22.40 10.95 16.77
C LEU A 310 -22.78 9.62 17.42
N TRP A 311 -21.90 9.09 18.28
CA TRP A 311 -22.17 7.85 19.01
C TRP A 311 -23.32 8.02 20.02
N LEU A 312 -23.36 9.12 20.77
CA LEU A 312 -24.43 9.43 21.71
C LEU A 312 -25.75 9.68 20.99
N ALA A 313 -25.76 10.36 19.85
CA ALA A 313 -26.97 10.54 19.03
C ALA A 313 -27.55 9.19 18.61
N HIS A 314 -26.70 8.28 18.15
CA HIS A 314 -27.10 6.90 17.83
C HIS A 314 -27.65 6.15 19.05
N LYS A 315 -27.02 6.27 20.23
CA LYS A 315 -27.53 5.69 21.49
C LYS A 315 -28.87 6.27 21.95
N ASN A 316 -29.17 7.50 21.55
CA ASN A 316 -30.46 8.14 21.77
C ASN A 316 -31.52 7.78 20.70
N GLY A 317 -31.21 6.89 19.76
CA GLY A 317 -32.13 6.43 18.72
C GLY A 317 -32.25 7.36 17.52
N VAL A 318 -31.35 8.33 17.37
CA VAL A 318 -31.31 9.20 16.18
C VAL A 318 -30.68 8.42 15.02
N ASP A 319 -31.32 8.50 13.85
CA ASP A 319 -30.76 7.95 12.61
C ASP A 319 -29.37 8.52 12.32
N ALA A 320 -28.45 7.68 11.86
CA ALA A 320 -27.05 8.06 11.64
C ALA A 320 -26.90 9.18 10.60
N ARG A 321 -27.68 9.16 9.51
CA ARG A 321 -27.62 10.23 8.50
C ARG A 321 -28.15 11.54 9.06
N LYS A 322 -29.27 11.50 9.80
CA LYS A 322 -29.82 12.69 10.46
C LYS A 322 -28.85 13.28 11.47
N ALA A 323 -28.18 12.46 12.26
CA ALA A 323 -27.18 12.91 13.23
C ALA A 323 -25.99 13.58 12.55
N ILE A 324 -25.44 12.98 11.48
CA ILE A 324 -24.34 13.55 10.69
C ILE A 324 -24.76 14.88 10.09
N VAL A 325 -25.88 14.94 9.37
CA VAL A 325 -26.35 16.16 8.72
C VAL A 325 -26.59 17.27 9.73
N GLY A 326 -27.28 16.98 10.85
CA GLY A 326 -27.55 17.96 11.89
C GLY A 326 -26.28 18.54 12.53
N LEU A 327 -25.30 17.68 12.84
CA LEU A 327 -24.03 18.12 13.44
C LEU A 327 -23.12 18.83 12.42
N VAL A 328 -23.14 18.47 11.14
CA VAL A 328 -22.41 19.20 10.08
C VAL A 328 -22.99 20.60 9.92
N ILE A 329 -24.32 20.73 9.85
CA ILE A 329 -24.99 22.03 9.80
C ILE A 329 -24.60 22.86 11.04
N TRP A 330 -24.62 22.25 12.22
CA TRP A 330 -24.22 22.93 13.46
C TRP A 330 -22.75 23.39 13.44
N SER A 331 -21.85 22.55 12.94
CA SER A 331 -20.44 22.91 12.73
C SER A 331 -20.32 24.10 11.78
N CYS A 332 -20.99 24.07 10.63
CA CYS A 332 -20.98 25.18 9.68
C CYS A 332 -21.52 26.49 10.29
N LEU A 333 -22.52 26.41 11.18
CA LEU A 333 -23.01 27.59 11.90
C LEU A 333 -21.96 28.14 12.88
N ILE A 334 -21.24 27.27 13.59
CA ILE A 334 -20.13 27.69 14.47
C ILE A 334 -19.00 28.34 13.65
N GLU A 335 -18.59 27.72 12.54
CA GLU A 335 -17.57 28.28 11.65
C GLU A 335 -18.02 29.63 11.06
N PHE A 336 -19.29 29.77 10.68
CA PHE A 336 -19.84 31.03 10.22
C PHE A 336 -19.82 32.10 11.33
N MET A 337 -20.09 31.73 12.58
CA MET A 337 -19.95 32.63 13.72
C MET A 337 -18.50 33.03 13.99
N HIS A 338 -17.52 32.14 13.77
CA HIS A 338 -16.09 32.46 13.92
C HIS A 338 -15.63 33.59 12.99
N MET A 339 -16.25 33.75 11.81
CA MET A 339 -15.96 34.89 10.92
C MET A 339 -16.30 36.25 11.55
N GLY A 340 -17.19 36.27 12.55
CA GLY A 340 -17.59 37.47 13.27
C GLY A 340 -16.92 37.64 14.63
N LEU A 341 -15.94 36.80 15.00
CA LEU A 341 -15.28 36.83 16.31
C LEU A 341 -13.80 37.20 16.20
N LEU A 342 -13.34 38.05 17.11
CA LEU A 342 -11.96 38.53 17.18
C LEU A 342 -11.00 37.36 17.43
N GLY A 343 -9.97 37.26 16.59
CA GLY A 343 -8.92 36.24 16.74
C GLY A 343 -9.35 34.82 16.40
N ARG A 344 -10.54 34.64 15.80
CA ARG A 344 -11.01 33.36 15.27
C ARG A 344 -10.99 33.39 13.74
N THR A 345 -10.72 32.24 13.13
CA THR A 345 -10.78 32.04 11.69
C THR A 345 -11.67 30.84 11.43
N ALA A 346 -12.58 30.97 10.49
CA ALA A 346 -13.43 29.86 10.08
C ALA A 346 -12.59 28.86 9.28
N ASP A 347 -12.81 27.56 9.48
CA ASP A 347 -12.06 26.50 8.82
C ASP A 347 -12.97 25.36 8.32
N VAL A 348 -12.85 25.02 7.04
CA VAL A 348 -13.59 23.91 6.41
C VAL A 348 -13.23 22.54 7.04
N THR A 349 -12.12 22.45 7.77
CA THR A 349 -11.64 21.25 8.45
C THR A 349 -12.68 20.63 9.37
N GLU A 350 -13.33 21.44 10.19
CA GLU A 350 -14.24 20.94 11.24
C GLU A 350 -15.47 20.21 10.65
N PRO A 351 -16.27 20.79 9.73
CA PRO A 351 -17.38 20.07 9.11
C PRO A 351 -16.91 18.87 8.28
N LEU A 352 -15.75 18.95 7.61
CA LEU A 352 -15.17 17.84 6.86
C LEU A 352 -14.79 16.66 7.78
N LEU A 353 -14.17 16.95 8.92
CA LEU A 353 -13.78 15.95 9.91
C LEU A 353 -15.02 15.28 10.52
N LEU A 354 -16.09 16.04 10.75
CA LEU A 354 -17.35 15.50 11.24
C LEU A 354 -18.01 14.55 10.22
N MET A 355 -17.99 14.90 8.93
CA MET A 355 -18.44 14.01 7.85
C MET A 355 -17.59 12.72 7.79
N LEU A 356 -16.27 12.85 7.90
CA LEU A 356 -15.34 11.73 7.87
C LEU A 356 -15.58 10.76 9.04
N VAL A 357 -15.69 11.28 10.27
CA VAL A 357 -15.98 10.48 11.48
C VAL A 357 -17.33 9.80 11.34
N GLY A 358 -18.37 10.52 10.91
CA GLY A 358 -19.70 9.98 10.66
C GLY A 358 -19.72 8.83 9.66
N TRP A 359 -18.98 8.98 8.56
CA TRP A 359 -18.84 7.92 7.56
C TRP A 359 -18.13 6.69 8.12
N VAL A 360 -17.01 6.86 8.85
CA VAL A 360 -16.27 5.74 9.47
C VAL A 360 -17.17 4.98 10.47
N LEU A 361 -17.90 5.70 11.33
CA LEU A 361 -18.82 5.09 12.28
C LEU A 361 -19.97 4.33 11.57
N GLY A 362 -20.50 4.88 10.47
CA GLY A 362 -21.51 4.19 9.66
C GLY A 362 -21.00 2.90 9.03
N VAL A 363 -19.75 2.86 8.57
CA VAL A 363 -19.12 1.64 8.05
C VAL A 363 -18.92 0.60 9.16
N LEU A 364 -18.51 1.02 10.36
CA LEU A 364 -18.34 0.12 11.51
C LEU A 364 -19.67 -0.49 11.98
N GLN A 365 -20.77 0.27 11.92
CA GLN A 365 -22.10 -0.18 12.35
C GLN A 365 -22.80 -1.07 11.32
N SER A 366 -22.61 -0.83 10.01
CA SER A 366 -23.22 -1.62 8.93
C SER A 366 -22.65 -3.04 8.78
N HIS A 367 -21.50 -3.34 9.36
CA HIS A 367 -20.92 -4.69 9.43
C HIS A 367 -21.52 -5.56 10.55
N GLN A 368 -22.58 -5.09 11.24
CA GLN A 368 -23.35 -5.95 12.12
C GLN A 368 -24.19 -6.93 11.28
N PRO A 369 -24.07 -8.25 11.49
CA PRO A 369 -25.06 -9.17 10.93
C PRO A 369 -26.42 -8.77 11.49
N ARG A 370 -27.34 -8.37 10.61
CA ARG A 370 -28.77 -8.35 10.95
C ARG A 370 -29.09 -9.76 11.42
N SER A 371 -29.52 -9.89 12.67
CA SER A 371 -30.20 -11.09 13.15
C SER A 371 -31.48 -11.22 12.34
N GLU A 372 -31.41 -11.99 11.26
CA GLU A 372 -32.60 -12.50 10.58
C GLU A 372 -33.31 -13.50 11.51
N PRO A 373 -34.66 -13.52 11.53
CA PRO A 373 -35.42 -14.48 12.31
C PRO A 373 -35.08 -15.91 11.87
N GLU A 374 -35.03 -16.83 12.82
CA GLU A 374 -34.87 -18.27 12.58
C GLU A 374 -35.85 -18.74 11.51
N ALA A 375 -35.33 -18.96 10.30
CA ALA A 375 -36.01 -19.73 9.28
C ALA A 375 -35.62 -21.20 9.46
N GLU A 376 -36.62 -21.96 9.89
CA GLU A 376 -36.75 -23.42 9.86
C GLU A 376 -35.80 -24.16 8.92
N THR A 377 -35.04 -25.07 9.53
CA THR A 377 -34.72 -26.42 9.07
C THR A 377 -34.90 -26.70 7.57
N ALA A 378 -33.81 -26.53 6.81
CA ALA A 378 -33.61 -27.24 5.54
C ALA A 378 -32.45 -28.23 5.72
N ALA A 379 -32.76 -29.51 5.52
CA ALA A 379 -31.86 -30.65 5.67
C ALA A 379 -30.60 -30.53 4.77
N PRO A 380 -29.46 -31.13 5.16
CA PRO A 380 -28.24 -31.07 4.38
C PRO A 380 -28.36 -32.01 3.17
N GLN A 381 -28.51 -31.44 1.97
CA GLN A 381 -28.28 -32.17 0.74
C GLN A 381 -26.77 -32.44 0.61
N LEU A 382 -26.43 -33.73 0.70
CA LEU A 382 -25.10 -34.26 0.46
C LEU A 382 -24.77 -34.10 -1.03
N ASP A 383 -23.93 -33.11 -1.36
CA ASP A 383 -23.38 -32.99 -2.71
C ASP A 383 -21.93 -33.47 -2.72
N ASN A 384 -21.75 -34.73 -3.12
CA ASN A 384 -20.47 -35.37 -3.36
C ASN A 384 -19.83 -34.76 -4.62
N SER A 385 -19.21 -33.59 -4.50
CA SER A 385 -18.14 -33.20 -5.40
C SER A 385 -16.82 -33.31 -4.64
N VAL A 386 -16.03 -34.33 -5.01
CA VAL A 386 -14.67 -34.52 -4.50
C VAL A 386 -13.81 -33.36 -5.02
N ALA A 387 -13.81 -32.25 -4.30
CA ALA A 387 -12.83 -31.19 -4.47
C ALA A 387 -11.47 -31.75 -4.00
N ALA A 388 -10.64 -32.18 -4.94
CA ALA A 388 -9.25 -32.49 -4.63
C ALA A 388 -8.59 -31.25 -3.97
N PRO A 389 -7.93 -31.40 -2.81
CA PRO A 389 -7.53 -30.25 -1.99
C PRO A 389 -6.40 -29.47 -2.65
N ALA A 390 -6.57 -28.15 -2.74
CA ALA A 390 -5.64 -27.19 -3.35
C ALA A 390 -4.20 -27.26 -2.77
N GLU A 391 -4.03 -27.77 -1.54
CA GLU A 391 -2.72 -28.00 -0.92
C GLU A 391 -1.84 -29.00 -1.67
N ILE A 392 -2.44 -30.01 -2.33
CA ILE A 392 -1.69 -31.03 -3.09
C ILE A 392 -1.10 -30.43 -4.37
N SER A 393 -1.71 -29.35 -4.91
CA SER A 393 -1.27 -28.67 -6.12
C SER A 393 -0.04 -27.78 -5.90
N GLY A 394 -0.01 -27.03 -4.79
CA GLY A 394 1.11 -26.13 -4.46
C GLY A 394 2.43 -26.86 -4.18
N LYS A 395 2.38 -27.95 -3.41
CA LYS A 395 3.57 -28.77 -3.09
C LYS A 395 4.17 -29.42 -4.35
N ARG A 396 3.35 -29.86 -5.31
CA ARG A 396 3.82 -30.40 -6.60
C ARG A 396 4.47 -29.33 -7.48
N ALA A 397 3.89 -28.13 -7.54
CA ALA A 397 4.48 -27.02 -8.29
C ALA A 397 5.84 -26.62 -7.71
N LEU A 398 5.94 -26.47 -6.39
CA LEU A 398 7.21 -26.16 -5.71
C LEU A 398 8.27 -27.24 -5.95
N ARG A 399 7.90 -28.53 -5.89
CA ARG A 399 8.81 -29.63 -6.22
C ARG A 399 9.29 -29.57 -7.67
N SER A 400 8.42 -29.24 -8.62
CA SER A 400 8.80 -29.11 -10.03
C SER A 400 9.74 -27.92 -10.29
N ILE A 401 9.53 -26.80 -9.59
CA ILE A 401 10.41 -25.64 -9.63
C ILE A 401 11.79 -26.01 -9.06
N ALA A 402 11.83 -26.65 -7.89
CA ALA A 402 13.08 -27.07 -7.27
C ALA A 402 13.89 -28.04 -8.16
N ILE A 403 13.23 -29.06 -8.73
CA ILE A 403 13.88 -29.99 -9.67
C ILE A 403 14.42 -29.26 -10.90
N GLY A 404 13.60 -28.38 -11.49
CA GLY A 404 14.03 -27.61 -12.66
C GLY A 404 15.20 -26.66 -12.35
N MET A 405 15.21 -26.03 -11.17
CA MET A 405 16.35 -25.22 -10.72
C MET A 405 17.62 -26.08 -10.59
N THR A 406 17.54 -27.28 -10.01
CA THR A 406 18.69 -28.20 -9.91
C THR A 406 19.22 -28.60 -11.28
N ILE A 407 18.33 -28.94 -12.22
CA ILE A 407 18.70 -29.27 -13.59
C ILE A 407 19.37 -28.06 -14.28
N CYS A 408 18.81 -26.86 -14.11
CA CYS A 408 19.38 -25.64 -14.68
C CYS A 408 20.77 -25.34 -14.12
N VAL A 409 21.00 -25.54 -12.81
CA VAL A 409 22.32 -25.36 -12.20
C VAL A 409 23.32 -26.37 -12.78
N ALA A 410 22.92 -27.63 -12.95
CA ALA A 410 23.78 -28.65 -13.56
C ALA A 410 24.12 -28.34 -15.02
N ILE A 411 23.13 -27.92 -15.83
CA ILE A 411 23.35 -27.51 -17.22
C ILE A 411 24.25 -26.27 -17.26
N ALA A 412 23.98 -25.25 -16.45
CA ALA A 412 24.76 -24.02 -16.42
C ALA A 412 26.21 -24.28 -15.99
N TRP A 413 26.45 -25.23 -15.08
CA TRP A 413 27.79 -25.67 -14.70
C TRP A 413 28.58 -26.28 -15.88
N LEU A 414 27.92 -27.07 -16.73
CA LEU A 414 28.54 -27.66 -17.92
C LEU A 414 28.79 -26.61 -19.00
N VAL A 415 27.81 -25.74 -19.24
CA VAL A 415 27.86 -24.71 -20.28
C VAL A 415 28.95 -23.68 -19.98
N THR A 416 29.09 -23.20 -18.75
CA THR A 416 30.08 -22.16 -18.41
C THR A 416 31.52 -22.66 -18.46
N ARG A 417 31.73 -23.99 -18.48
CA ARG A 417 33.05 -24.61 -18.66
C ARG A 417 33.37 -24.96 -20.11
N SER A 418 32.41 -24.85 -21.03
CA SER A 418 32.63 -25.14 -22.44
C SER A 418 33.34 -23.98 -23.15
N GLU A 419 34.32 -24.29 -24.00
CA GLU A 419 35.02 -23.30 -24.82
C GLU A 419 34.17 -22.71 -25.96
N LEU A 420 33.07 -23.40 -26.29
CA LEU A 420 32.11 -22.96 -27.31
C LEU A 420 31.18 -21.85 -26.79
N THR A 421 31.10 -21.66 -25.48
CA THR A 421 30.22 -20.68 -24.85
C THR A 421 30.79 -19.26 -25.04
N PRO A 422 29.94 -18.26 -25.39
CA PRO A 422 30.38 -16.87 -25.50
C PRO A 422 31.10 -16.40 -24.24
N TYR A 423 32.21 -15.69 -24.41
CA TYR A 423 33.07 -15.29 -23.29
C TYR A 423 32.31 -14.46 -22.24
N ASN A 424 31.41 -13.56 -22.66
CA ASN A 424 30.54 -12.77 -21.79
C ASN A 424 29.70 -13.63 -20.82
N VAL A 425 29.32 -14.86 -21.23
CA VAL A 425 28.52 -15.77 -20.41
C VAL A 425 29.40 -16.55 -19.44
N ARG A 426 30.65 -16.87 -19.82
CA ARG A 426 31.62 -17.55 -18.95
C ARG A 426 32.08 -16.63 -17.81
N GLU A 427 32.31 -15.36 -18.12
CA GLU A 427 32.77 -14.32 -17.18
C GLU A 427 31.70 -13.92 -16.15
N LEU A 428 30.42 -14.21 -16.43
CA LEU A 428 29.31 -13.91 -15.52
C LEU A 428 29.39 -14.69 -14.19
N VAL A 429 30.05 -15.85 -14.19
CA VAL A 429 30.16 -16.71 -13.01
C VAL A 429 31.29 -16.20 -12.10
N TYR A 430 30.95 -15.89 -10.86
CA TYR A 430 31.92 -15.41 -9.88
C TYR A 430 32.90 -16.53 -9.48
N HIS A 431 34.19 -16.33 -9.75
CA HIS A 431 35.25 -17.34 -9.58
C HIS A 431 35.46 -17.77 -8.12
N GLY A 432 35.22 -16.88 -7.14
CA GLY A 432 35.40 -17.22 -5.71
C GLY A 432 34.36 -18.23 -5.19
N HIS A 433 33.14 -18.18 -5.71
CA HIS A 433 32.04 -19.05 -5.29
C HIS A 433 31.14 -19.44 -6.48
N PRO A 434 31.63 -20.26 -7.42
CA PRO A 434 30.97 -20.50 -8.71
C PRO A 434 29.61 -21.21 -8.54
N PHE A 435 29.49 -22.14 -7.59
CA PHE A 435 28.23 -22.83 -7.33
C PHE A 435 27.14 -21.88 -6.79
N ARG A 436 27.50 -21.00 -5.84
CA ARG A 436 26.59 -19.99 -5.29
C ARG A 436 26.15 -19.00 -6.38
N SER A 437 27.11 -18.54 -7.19
CA SER A 437 26.86 -17.68 -8.35
C SER A 437 25.83 -18.32 -9.30
N LEU A 438 26.06 -19.56 -9.72
CA LEU A 438 25.14 -20.29 -10.61
C LEU A 438 23.76 -20.52 -9.99
N ALA A 439 23.69 -20.88 -8.71
CA ALA A 439 22.40 -21.05 -8.02
C ALA A 439 21.59 -19.74 -8.00
N LEU A 440 22.25 -18.60 -7.76
CA LEU A 440 21.61 -17.28 -7.77
C LEU A 440 21.24 -16.82 -9.18
N LEU A 441 22.06 -17.11 -10.21
CA LEU A 441 21.73 -16.84 -11.61
C LEU A 441 20.52 -17.65 -12.09
N VAL A 442 20.41 -18.92 -11.66
CA VAL A 442 19.23 -19.75 -11.95
C VAL A 442 18.01 -19.23 -11.19
N ALA A 443 18.17 -18.79 -9.93
CA ALA A 443 17.08 -18.11 -9.22
C ALA A 443 16.63 -16.83 -9.93
N LEU A 444 17.59 -16.05 -10.44
CA LEU A 444 17.33 -14.85 -11.25
C LEU A 444 16.58 -15.19 -12.53
N LEU A 445 16.94 -16.26 -13.24
CA LEU A 445 16.23 -16.75 -14.43
C LEU A 445 14.77 -17.13 -14.11
N TYR A 446 14.56 -17.88 -13.03
CA TYR A 446 13.21 -18.27 -12.60
C TYR A 446 12.37 -17.06 -12.21
N TRP A 447 12.98 -16.07 -11.56
CA TRP A 447 12.33 -14.81 -11.21
C TRP A 447 12.00 -13.98 -12.46
N SER A 448 13.00 -13.72 -13.31
CA SER A 448 12.92 -12.81 -14.46
C SER A 448 11.95 -13.28 -15.54
N VAL A 449 11.81 -14.58 -15.71
CA VAL A 449 10.93 -15.22 -16.70
C VAL A 449 9.59 -15.66 -16.10
N GLY A 450 9.58 -16.03 -14.81
CA GLY A 450 8.40 -16.56 -14.13
C GLY A 450 7.46 -15.50 -13.57
N PHE A 451 8.00 -14.45 -12.96
CA PHE A 451 7.18 -13.39 -12.34
C PHE A 451 6.21 -12.68 -13.30
N PRO A 452 6.54 -12.46 -14.60
CA PRO A 452 5.59 -11.95 -15.59
C PRO A 452 4.27 -12.73 -15.69
N VAL A 453 4.24 -14.04 -15.40
CA VAL A 453 3.00 -14.84 -15.36
C VAL A 453 2.06 -14.35 -14.25
N PHE A 454 2.62 -13.96 -13.10
CA PHE A 454 1.85 -13.40 -11.99
C PHE A 454 1.39 -11.98 -12.26
N ILE A 455 2.23 -11.15 -12.86
CA ILE A 455 1.84 -9.79 -13.30
C ILE A 455 0.67 -9.90 -14.27
N ALA A 456 0.77 -10.77 -15.28
CA ALA A 456 -0.29 -11.00 -16.27
C ALA A 456 -1.62 -11.38 -15.59
N ARG A 457 -1.60 -12.34 -14.66
CA ARG A 457 -2.78 -12.75 -13.88
C ARG A 457 -3.30 -11.65 -12.95
N TRP A 458 -2.42 -10.82 -12.41
CA TRP A 458 -2.81 -9.76 -11.49
C TRP A 458 -3.58 -8.66 -12.21
N LEU A 459 -3.13 -8.28 -13.41
CA LEU A 459 -3.75 -7.24 -14.22
C LEU A 459 -5.12 -7.65 -14.78
N THR A 460 -5.44 -8.94 -14.91
CA THR A 460 -6.77 -9.37 -15.36
C THR A 460 -7.90 -9.03 -14.39
N LYS A 461 -7.58 -8.66 -13.14
CA LYS A 461 -8.59 -8.26 -12.14
C LYS A 461 -9.29 -6.93 -12.47
N GLY A 462 -8.72 -6.09 -13.33
CA GLY A 462 -9.32 -4.82 -13.76
C GLY A 462 -9.40 -3.74 -12.67
N GLY A 463 -10.13 -2.64 -12.94
CA GLY A 463 -10.29 -1.52 -12.00
C GLY A 463 -8.94 -0.91 -11.57
N MET A 464 -8.76 -0.69 -10.26
CA MET A 464 -7.51 -0.16 -9.70
C MET A 464 -6.28 -1.04 -9.95
N TYR A 465 -6.47 -2.34 -10.24
CA TYR A 465 -5.36 -3.24 -10.56
C TYR A 465 -4.68 -2.86 -11.88
N LEU A 466 -5.32 -2.09 -12.76
CA LEU A 466 -4.69 -1.61 -14.00
C LEU A 466 -3.51 -0.68 -13.75
N LEU A 467 -3.51 0.04 -12.64
CA LEU A 467 -2.42 0.94 -12.24
C LEU A 467 -1.28 0.21 -11.51
N SER A 468 -1.39 -1.11 -11.31
CA SER A 468 -0.40 -1.87 -10.53
C SER A 468 0.82 -2.33 -11.32
N PHE A 469 0.87 -2.12 -12.65
CA PHE A 469 2.03 -2.57 -13.43
C PHE A 469 3.34 -1.87 -13.03
N PRO A 470 3.45 -0.53 -12.92
CA PRO A 470 4.70 0.11 -12.51
C PRO A 470 5.26 -0.39 -11.16
N PRO A 471 4.47 -0.48 -10.07
CA PRO A 471 5.01 -1.01 -8.81
C PRO A 471 5.36 -2.50 -8.88
N LEU A 472 4.68 -3.30 -9.71
CA LEU A 472 5.04 -4.70 -9.93
C LEU A 472 6.33 -4.85 -10.74
N ALA A 473 6.55 -4.00 -11.76
CA ALA A 473 7.79 -3.95 -12.52
C ALA A 473 8.97 -3.51 -11.64
N LEU A 474 8.75 -2.56 -10.73
CA LEU A 474 9.75 -2.16 -9.74
C LEU A 474 10.11 -3.31 -8.79
N LEU A 475 9.11 -4.03 -8.27
CA LEU A 475 9.35 -5.23 -7.44
C LEU A 475 10.13 -6.30 -8.21
N HIS A 476 9.77 -6.50 -9.48
CA HIS A 476 10.48 -7.42 -10.38
C HIS A 476 11.96 -7.04 -10.49
N GLY A 477 12.27 -5.76 -10.68
CA GLY A 477 13.64 -5.25 -10.71
C GLY A 477 14.38 -5.30 -9.37
N LEU A 478 13.74 -4.98 -8.25
CA LEU A 478 14.39 -4.96 -6.93
C LEU A 478 14.85 -6.35 -6.49
N ILE A 479 14.02 -7.37 -6.68
CA ILE A 479 14.42 -8.75 -6.36
C ILE A 479 15.51 -9.22 -7.34
N ALA A 480 15.41 -8.85 -8.62
CA ALA A 480 16.46 -9.15 -9.59
C ALA A 480 17.80 -8.51 -9.20
N TRP A 481 17.79 -7.28 -8.68
CA TRP A 481 18.97 -6.59 -8.18
C TRP A 481 19.62 -7.32 -7.01
N LEU A 482 18.83 -7.73 -6.01
CA LEU A 482 19.36 -8.48 -4.85
C LEU A 482 20.03 -9.80 -5.26
N LEU A 483 19.45 -10.48 -6.25
CA LEU A 483 19.99 -11.71 -6.80
C LEU A 483 21.28 -11.44 -7.59
N ILE A 484 21.27 -10.47 -8.52
CA ILE A 484 22.38 -10.24 -9.44
C ILE A 484 23.64 -9.71 -8.73
N VAL A 485 23.51 -8.76 -7.79
CA VAL A 485 24.64 -8.19 -7.04
C VAL A 485 25.39 -9.25 -6.24
N SER A 486 24.70 -10.30 -5.83
CA SER A 486 25.28 -11.43 -5.10
C SER A 486 25.75 -12.57 -6.01
N ALA A 487 25.40 -12.52 -7.31
CA ALA A 487 25.62 -13.61 -8.26
C ALA A 487 26.81 -13.37 -9.18
N VAL A 488 27.04 -12.13 -9.62
CA VAL A 488 28.05 -11.81 -10.66
C VAL A 488 29.16 -10.91 -10.12
N PRO A 489 30.35 -10.89 -10.74
CA PRO A 489 31.38 -9.90 -10.43
C PRO A 489 30.86 -8.46 -10.60
N THR A 490 31.37 -7.53 -9.78
CA THR A 490 30.98 -6.11 -9.86
C THR A 490 31.33 -5.49 -11.20
N GLU A 491 32.44 -5.91 -11.81
CA GLU A 491 32.86 -5.49 -13.16
C GLU A 491 31.77 -5.79 -14.20
N SER A 492 31.18 -6.98 -14.19
CA SER A 492 30.10 -7.34 -15.12
C SER A 492 28.84 -6.48 -14.96
N ILE A 493 28.58 -5.95 -13.76
CA ILE A 493 27.45 -5.02 -13.53
C ILE A 493 27.79 -3.65 -14.15
N HIS A 494 29.03 -3.19 -13.98
CA HIS A 494 29.51 -1.93 -14.56
C HIS A 494 29.58 -1.98 -16.08
N ASP A 495 29.91 -3.13 -16.67
CA ASP A 495 29.94 -3.30 -18.13
C ASP A 495 28.57 -3.10 -18.79
N ILE A 496 27.49 -3.41 -18.06
CA ILE A 496 26.11 -3.34 -18.54
C ILE A 496 25.46 -2.01 -18.17
N VAL A 497 25.59 -1.57 -16.92
CA VAL A 497 24.84 -0.45 -16.37
C VAL A 497 25.61 0.88 -16.47
N GLY A 498 26.92 0.77 -16.68
CA GLY A 498 27.85 1.88 -16.76
C GLY A 498 28.33 2.41 -15.40
N SER A 499 29.29 3.34 -15.43
CA SER A 499 29.67 4.13 -14.27
C SER A 499 28.60 5.17 -13.94
N PRO A 500 28.44 5.54 -12.66
CA PRO A 500 27.53 6.60 -12.26
C PRO A 500 28.06 7.98 -12.68
N VAL A 501 27.20 8.77 -13.33
CA VAL A 501 27.46 10.13 -13.84
C VAL A 501 26.36 11.13 -13.46
N LEU A 502 25.29 10.70 -12.81
CA LEU A 502 24.17 11.56 -12.42
C LEU A 502 24.44 12.33 -11.10
N GLY A 503 25.65 12.23 -10.55
CA GLY A 503 26.02 12.87 -9.28
C GLY A 503 25.33 12.26 -8.05
N TRP A 504 24.81 11.03 -8.18
CA TRP A 504 24.15 10.30 -7.11
C TRP A 504 25.17 9.46 -6.33
N PRO A 505 24.84 8.98 -5.11
CA PRO A 505 25.72 8.05 -4.42
C PRO A 505 25.86 6.78 -5.24
N TRP A 506 27.10 6.36 -5.45
CA TRP A 506 27.48 5.31 -6.40
C TRP A 506 26.54 4.09 -6.40
N LYS A 507 26.19 3.57 -5.22
CA LYS A 507 25.34 2.37 -5.07
C LYS A 507 23.88 2.60 -5.47
N TRP A 508 23.34 3.80 -5.24
CA TRP A 508 21.96 4.15 -5.54
C TRP A 508 21.75 4.45 -7.02
N GLU A 509 22.73 5.11 -7.66
CA GLU A 509 22.68 5.32 -9.10
C GLU A 509 22.77 3.99 -9.85
N LEU A 510 23.68 3.11 -9.43
CA LEU A 510 23.84 1.78 -10.02
C LEU A 510 22.55 0.95 -9.91
N LEU A 511 21.89 0.99 -8.75
CA LEU A 511 20.56 0.40 -8.56
C LEU A 511 19.53 1.04 -9.51
N GLY A 512 19.43 2.36 -9.55
CA GLY A 512 18.44 3.07 -10.37
C GLY A 512 18.59 2.76 -11.87
N ARG A 513 19.82 2.75 -12.37
CA ARG A 513 20.14 2.38 -13.75
C ARG A 513 19.83 0.91 -14.05
N PHE A 514 20.14 0.01 -13.12
CA PHE A 514 19.75 -1.41 -13.25
C PHE A 514 18.22 -1.56 -13.28
N LEU A 515 17.50 -0.87 -12.39
CA LEU A 515 16.04 -0.90 -12.35
C LEU A 515 15.41 -0.35 -13.64
N ALA A 516 16.01 0.68 -14.24
CA ALA A 516 15.60 1.20 -15.53
C ALA A 516 15.81 0.17 -16.66
N LEU A 517 17.00 -0.44 -16.74
CA LEU A 517 17.30 -1.49 -17.73
C LEU A 517 16.38 -2.71 -17.56
N PHE A 518 16.23 -3.18 -16.33
CA PHE A 518 15.37 -4.32 -16.01
C PHE A 518 13.88 -3.97 -16.13
N GLY A 519 13.52 -2.69 -16.02
CA GLY A 519 12.20 -2.16 -16.32
C GLY A 519 11.81 -2.40 -17.78
N ALA A 520 12.72 -2.13 -18.72
CA ALA A 520 12.52 -2.45 -20.13
C ALA A 520 12.30 -3.96 -20.36
N TRP A 521 13.10 -4.82 -19.70
CA TRP A 521 12.87 -6.27 -19.70
C TRP A 521 11.49 -6.64 -19.15
N SER A 522 11.08 -6.04 -18.03
CA SER A 522 9.80 -6.32 -17.37
C SER A 522 8.61 -5.97 -18.26
N VAL A 523 8.71 -4.86 -19.00
CA VAL A 523 7.73 -4.46 -20.02
C VAL A 523 7.63 -5.50 -21.13
N ALA A 524 8.76 -5.84 -21.76
CA ALA A 524 8.81 -6.80 -22.86
C ALA A 524 8.34 -8.20 -22.45
N ALA A 525 8.83 -8.70 -21.32
CA ALA A 525 8.52 -10.04 -20.83
C ALA A 525 7.05 -10.19 -20.42
N THR A 526 6.48 -9.16 -19.81
CA THR A 526 5.05 -9.15 -19.46
C THR A 526 4.17 -9.06 -20.71
N ALA A 527 4.53 -8.24 -21.69
CA ALA A 527 3.82 -8.15 -22.96
C ALA A 527 3.76 -9.50 -23.67
N GLY A 528 4.93 -10.15 -23.86
CA GLY A 528 5.02 -11.46 -24.52
C GLY A 528 4.22 -12.54 -23.78
N THR A 529 4.26 -12.52 -22.45
CA THR A 529 3.51 -13.46 -21.60
C THR A 529 1.98 -13.24 -21.70
N ILE A 530 1.50 -11.99 -21.64
CA ILE A 530 0.06 -11.70 -21.77
C ILE A 530 -0.43 -12.05 -23.18
N MET A 531 0.32 -11.67 -24.22
CA MET A 531 0.00 -11.99 -25.61
C MET A 531 -0.06 -13.51 -25.84
N ALA A 532 0.88 -14.26 -25.28
CA ALA A 532 0.86 -15.72 -25.34
C ALA A 532 -0.39 -16.31 -24.69
N ALA A 533 -0.80 -15.76 -23.55
CA ALA A 533 -1.95 -16.21 -22.77
C ALA A 533 -3.31 -15.74 -23.32
N THR A 534 -3.35 -14.97 -24.41
CA THR A 534 -4.61 -14.58 -25.07
C THR A 534 -5.41 -15.82 -25.47
N GLY A 535 -6.67 -15.89 -25.03
CA GLY A 535 -7.56 -17.03 -25.24
C GLY A 535 -7.41 -18.17 -24.23
N VAL A 536 -6.39 -18.14 -23.35
CA VAL A 536 -6.28 -19.05 -22.18
C VAL A 536 -6.68 -18.31 -20.90
N LEU A 537 -6.21 -17.07 -20.75
CA LEU A 537 -6.49 -16.23 -19.59
C LEU A 537 -7.71 -15.35 -19.87
N GLN A 538 -8.80 -15.54 -19.11
CA GLN A 538 -9.97 -14.65 -19.16
C GLN A 538 -9.54 -13.24 -18.69
N GLY A 539 -9.88 -12.21 -19.47
CA GLY A 539 -9.46 -10.82 -19.18
C GLY A 539 -8.08 -10.42 -19.71
N ALA A 540 -7.47 -11.20 -20.61
CA ALA A 540 -6.17 -10.85 -21.22
C ALA A 540 -6.17 -9.45 -21.89
N ARG A 541 -7.29 -9.02 -22.48
CA ARG A 541 -7.43 -7.65 -23.04
C ARG A 541 -7.32 -6.58 -21.95
N THR A 542 -7.95 -6.82 -20.80
CA THR A 542 -7.87 -5.95 -19.63
C THR A 542 -6.44 -5.90 -19.08
N ALA A 543 -5.75 -7.05 -19.06
CA ALA A 543 -4.34 -7.10 -18.68
C ALA A 543 -3.43 -6.33 -19.65
N LEU A 544 -3.66 -6.45 -20.97
CA LEU A 544 -2.95 -5.66 -21.98
C LEU A 544 -3.18 -4.16 -21.79
N LEU A 545 -4.38 -3.73 -21.43
CA LEU A 545 -4.66 -2.32 -21.15
C LEU A 545 -3.86 -1.83 -19.93
N GLY A 546 -3.89 -2.58 -18.82
CA GLY A 546 -3.10 -2.23 -17.63
C GLY A 546 -1.59 -2.22 -17.88
N TRP A 547 -1.12 -3.19 -18.68
CA TRP A 547 0.27 -3.22 -19.15
C TRP A 547 0.59 -2.00 -20.02
N ALA A 548 -0.27 -1.61 -20.97
CA ALA A 548 -0.02 -0.49 -21.87
C ALA A 548 0.09 0.84 -21.11
N ILE A 549 -0.80 1.09 -20.14
CA ILE A 549 -0.74 2.26 -19.25
C ILE A 549 0.61 2.28 -18.51
N GLY A 550 1.02 1.15 -17.94
CA GLY A 550 2.27 1.06 -17.20
C GLY A 550 3.52 1.14 -18.08
N ALA A 551 3.49 0.56 -19.28
CA ALA A 551 4.58 0.63 -20.26
C ALA A 551 4.80 2.07 -20.72
N PHE A 552 3.74 2.87 -20.89
CA PHE A 552 3.83 4.29 -21.22
C PHE A 552 4.60 5.10 -20.17
N LEU A 553 4.62 4.64 -18.91
CA LEU A 553 5.42 5.25 -17.84
C LEU A 553 6.85 4.68 -17.77
N VAL A 554 6.99 3.36 -17.87
CA VAL A 554 8.28 2.67 -17.63
C VAL A 554 9.23 2.83 -18.83
N VAL A 555 8.74 2.74 -20.06
CA VAL A 555 9.60 2.76 -21.28
C VAL A 555 10.35 4.08 -21.44
N PRO A 556 9.71 5.27 -21.34
CA PRO A 556 10.44 6.54 -21.48
C PRO A 556 11.51 6.74 -20.41
N VAL A 557 11.21 6.37 -19.15
CA VAL A 557 12.19 6.42 -18.04
C VAL A 557 13.34 5.47 -18.31
N SER A 558 13.06 4.25 -18.78
CA SER A 558 14.08 3.26 -19.11
C SER A 558 15.01 3.77 -20.21
N TYR A 559 14.45 4.33 -21.28
CA TYR A 559 15.23 4.91 -22.37
C TYR A 559 16.10 6.09 -21.90
N TYR A 560 15.51 7.02 -21.14
CA TYR A 560 16.25 8.19 -20.66
C TYR A 560 17.45 7.79 -19.79
N VAL A 561 17.25 6.89 -18.83
CA VAL A 561 18.30 6.50 -17.88
C VAL A 561 19.36 5.61 -18.55
N VAL A 562 18.94 4.62 -19.34
CA VAL A 562 19.87 3.61 -19.91
C VAL A 562 20.60 4.13 -21.14
N VAL A 563 19.96 4.99 -21.93
CA VAL A 563 20.49 5.43 -23.22
C VAL A 563 20.87 6.91 -23.19
N SER A 564 19.93 7.80 -22.88
CA SER A 564 20.21 9.26 -22.93
C SER A 564 21.22 9.72 -21.87
N GLN A 565 21.30 9.02 -20.73
CA GLN A 565 22.21 9.30 -19.62
C GLN A 565 23.26 8.18 -19.47
N ALA A 566 23.54 7.44 -20.54
CA ALA A 566 24.58 6.42 -20.52
C ALA A 566 25.94 7.05 -20.24
N SER A 567 26.68 6.50 -19.27
CA SER A 567 28.08 6.88 -19.01
C SER A 567 29.08 6.06 -19.82
N THR A 568 28.63 4.94 -20.37
CA THR A 568 29.49 3.98 -21.07
C THR A 568 28.99 3.76 -22.48
N ASP A 569 29.93 3.69 -23.40
CA ASP A 569 29.64 3.45 -24.80
C ASP A 569 29.20 1.99 -25.05
N ASN A 570 29.42 1.07 -24.10
CA ASN A 570 29.18 -0.38 -24.27
C ASN A 570 27.76 -0.79 -24.67
N LEU A 571 26.69 -0.14 -24.16
CA LEU A 571 25.32 -0.43 -24.59
C LEU A 571 24.91 0.39 -25.80
N VAL A 572 25.28 1.68 -25.82
CA VAL A 572 24.85 2.63 -26.85
C VAL A 572 25.52 2.31 -28.19
N GLU A 573 26.79 1.90 -28.21
CA GLU A 573 27.53 1.44 -29.40
C GLU A 573 26.95 0.14 -29.99
N LEU A 574 26.40 -0.74 -29.16
CA LEU A 574 25.79 -1.99 -29.64
C LEU A 574 24.42 -1.74 -30.27
N MET A 575 23.79 -0.61 -29.97
CA MET A 575 22.49 -0.22 -30.51
C MET A 575 22.66 0.57 -31.79
N ALA A 576 21.90 0.22 -32.83
CA ALA A 576 21.95 0.92 -34.10
C ALA A 576 21.63 2.42 -33.93
N ASN A 577 22.22 3.28 -34.77
CA ASN A 577 22.01 4.73 -34.73
C ASN A 577 22.40 5.36 -33.37
N ASN A 578 23.46 4.84 -32.74
CA ASN A 578 23.99 5.35 -31.46
C ASN A 578 22.92 5.44 -30.36
N GLY A 579 22.15 4.36 -30.19
CA GLY A 579 21.08 4.31 -29.19
C GLY A 579 19.76 5.00 -29.59
N GLY A 580 19.43 5.10 -30.88
CA GLY A 580 18.15 5.68 -31.29
C GLY A 580 16.93 5.02 -30.64
N VAL A 581 15.85 5.79 -30.41
CA VAL A 581 14.59 5.29 -29.83
C VAL A 581 14.04 4.09 -30.61
N GLY A 582 14.13 4.11 -31.94
CA GLY A 582 13.71 3.00 -32.80
C GLY A 582 14.48 1.71 -32.51
N SER A 583 15.80 1.80 -32.36
CA SER A 583 16.68 0.68 -32.02
C SER A 583 16.36 0.10 -30.64
N PHE A 584 16.14 0.96 -29.64
CA PHE A 584 15.70 0.56 -28.30
C PHE A 584 14.38 -0.23 -28.34
N LEU A 585 13.39 0.28 -29.07
CA LEU A 585 12.09 -0.37 -29.21
C LEU A 585 12.18 -1.69 -30.01
N LEU A 586 13.04 -1.78 -31.01
CA LEU A 586 13.29 -3.00 -31.78
C LEU A 586 13.90 -4.11 -30.90
N ILE A 587 14.91 -3.77 -30.09
CA ILE A 587 15.51 -4.73 -29.14
C ILE A 587 14.47 -5.16 -28.09
N GLY A 588 13.70 -4.22 -27.54
CA GLY A 588 12.60 -4.54 -26.64
C GLY A 588 11.53 -5.45 -27.28
N SER A 589 11.23 -5.21 -28.56
CA SER A 589 10.31 -6.04 -29.35
C SER A 589 10.86 -7.44 -29.60
N ALA A 590 12.16 -7.58 -29.85
CA ALA A 590 12.81 -8.88 -29.96
C ALA A 590 12.68 -9.68 -28.65
N ALA A 591 12.96 -9.07 -27.50
CA ALA A 591 12.78 -9.71 -26.20
C ALA A 591 11.32 -10.13 -25.96
N MET A 592 10.36 -9.26 -26.31
CA MET A 592 8.93 -9.57 -26.24
C MET A 592 8.57 -10.78 -27.11
N LEU A 593 9.04 -10.83 -28.36
CA LEU A 593 8.79 -11.93 -29.30
C LEU A 593 9.41 -13.24 -28.80
N MET A 594 10.63 -13.21 -28.26
CA MET A 594 11.25 -14.40 -27.67
C MET A 594 10.42 -14.95 -26.51
N LEU A 595 9.93 -14.08 -25.62
CA LEU A 595 9.03 -14.50 -24.53
C LEU A 595 7.67 -14.99 -25.05
N LEU A 596 7.11 -14.36 -26.07
CA LEU A 596 5.87 -14.79 -26.70
C LEU A 596 5.98 -16.23 -27.22
N GLY A 597 7.04 -16.54 -27.98
CA GLY A 597 7.31 -17.88 -28.49
C GLY A 597 7.48 -18.90 -27.37
N GLY A 598 8.33 -18.60 -26.38
CA GLY A 598 8.57 -19.46 -25.22
C GLY A 598 7.31 -19.70 -24.37
N ALA A 599 6.52 -18.67 -24.09
CA ALA A 599 5.30 -18.76 -23.31
C ALA A 599 4.18 -19.52 -24.06
N LYS A 600 4.08 -19.36 -25.39
CA LYS A 600 3.18 -20.17 -26.23
C LYS A 600 3.55 -21.65 -26.15
N ALA A 601 4.83 -21.97 -26.24
CA ALA A 601 5.30 -23.35 -26.08
C ALA A 601 5.00 -23.87 -24.66
N ALA A 602 5.27 -23.10 -23.62
CA ALA A 602 4.98 -23.46 -22.22
C ALA A 602 3.50 -23.78 -22.00
N LEU A 603 2.59 -23.00 -22.60
CA LEU A 603 1.15 -23.21 -22.54
C LEU A 603 0.71 -24.44 -23.35
N ALA A 604 1.40 -24.77 -24.44
CA ALA A 604 1.10 -25.95 -25.26
C ALA A 604 1.41 -27.27 -24.54
N PHE A 605 2.44 -27.30 -23.68
CA PHE A 605 2.80 -28.46 -22.85
C PHE A 605 1.87 -28.68 -21.65
N ASN A 606 0.81 -27.88 -21.48
CA ASN A 606 -0.20 -28.13 -20.44
C ASN A 606 -1.15 -29.26 -20.81
N PRO A 607 -1.41 -30.23 -19.90
CA PRO A 607 -2.35 -31.32 -20.16
C PRO A 607 -3.75 -30.78 -20.47
N GLY A 608 -4.30 -31.12 -21.65
CA GLY A 608 -5.62 -30.67 -22.14
C GLY A 608 -5.60 -29.58 -23.22
N SER A 609 -4.43 -29.13 -23.68
CA SER A 609 -4.31 -28.15 -24.77
C SER A 609 -4.43 -28.79 -26.14
N THR A 610 -5.45 -28.44 -26.92
CA THR A 610 -5.70 -28.94 -28.30
C THR A 610 -4.92 -28.19 -29.39
N ARG A 611 -3.88 -27.42 -29.03
CA ARG A 611 -3.20 -26.46 -29.94
C ARG A 611 -1.68 -26.60 -30.01
N ALA A 612 -1.15 -27.79 -29.73
CA ALA A 612 0.30 -28.03 -29.73
C ALA A 612 0.93 -27.88 -31.13
N ASP A 613 0.20 -28.26 -32.18
CA ASP A 613 0.52 -28.06 -33.59
C ASP A 613 0.76 -26.57 -33.94
N LYS A 614 -0.11 -25.69 -33.43
CA LYS A 614 -0.01 -24.23 -33.67
C LYS A 614 1.13 -23.58 -32.88
N ALA A 615 1.61 -24.20 -31.81
CA ALA A 615 2.68 -23.65 -30.99
C ALA A 615 4.03 -23.62 -31.72
N ILE A 616 4.31 -24.62 -32.56
CA ILE A 616 5.54 -24.69 -33.37
C ILE A 616 5.62 -23.49 -34.32
N VAL A 617 4.51 -23.14 -34.99
CA VAL A 617 4.44 -21.97 -35.88
C VAL A 617 4.72 -20.68 -35.11
N TRP A 618 4.17 -20.53 -33.90
CA TRP A 618 4.43 -19.36 -33.06
C TRP A 618 5.90 -19.29 -32.60
N VAL A 619 6.52 -20.41 -32.25
CA VAL A 619 7.94 -20.46 -31.87
C VAL A 619 8.83 -20.10 -33.05
N LEU A 620 8.66 -20.75 -34.20
CA LEU A 620 9.48 -20.47 -35.38
C LEU A 620 9.28 -19.04 -35.90
N GLY A 621 8.04 -18.59 -36.00
CA GLY A 621 7.71 -17.23 -36.44
C GLY A 621 8.24 -16.16 -35.49
N ALA A 622 8.08 -16.34 -34.18
CA ALA A 622 8.62 -15.41 -33.20
C ALA A 622 10.15 -15.40 -33.17
N GLY A 623 10.80 -16.56 -33.35
CA GLY A 623 12.26 -16.66 -33.46
C GLY A 623 12.83 -15.95 -34.68
N ALA A 624 12.19 -16.10 -35.84
CA ALA A 624 12.59 -15.39 -37.06
C ALA A 624 12.37 -13.87 -36.94
N LEU A 625 11.21 -13.43 -36.44
CA LEU A 625 10.92 -12.01 -36.24
C LEU A 625 11.83 -11.38 -35.18
N ALA A 626 12.14 -12.09 -34.10
CA ALA A 626 13.10 -11.63 -33.09
C ALA A 626 14.51 -11.47 -33.69
N TYR A 627 14.93 -12.37 -34.59
CA TYR A 627 16.21 -12.23 -35.29
C TYR A 627 16.27 -10.95 -36.12
N PHE A 628 15.23 -10.69 -36.93
CA PHE A 628 15.17 -9.46 -37.73
C PHE A 628 15.11 -8.20 -36.85
N ALA A 629 14.34 -8.24 -35.76
CA ALA A 629 14.27 -7.12 -34.82
C ALA A 629 15.64 -6.84 -34.15
N LEU A 630 16.41 -7.88 -33.79
CA LEU A 630 17.78 -7.72 -33.31
C LEU A 630 18.71 -7.22 -34.42
N HIS A 631 18.59 -7.75 -35.64
CA HIS A 631 19.42 -7.33 -36.78
C HIS A 631 19.25 -5.85 -37.11
N PHE A 632 18.03 -5.31 -37.09
CA PHE A 632 17.78 -3.89 -37.33
C PHE A 632 17.97 -3.01 -36.08
N GLY A 633 17.84 -3.59 -34.88
CA GLY A 633 18.01 -2.86 -33.62
C GLY A 633 19.46 -2.75 -33.16
N LEU A 634 20.33 -3.67 -33.58
CA LEU A 634 21.74 -3.71 -33.19
C LEU A 634 22.65 -3.17 -34.30
N GLU A 635 23.76 -2.57 -33.90
CA GLU A 635 24.73 -1.96 -34.82
C GLU A 635 25.44 -3.02 -35.68
N GLN A 636 25.51 -2.79 -36.98
CA GLN A 636 26.06 -3.77 -37.92
C GLN A 636 27.56 -3.59 -38.13
N ILE A 637 28.09 -2.39 -37.86
CA ILE A 637 29.50 -2.06 -38.06
C ILE A 637 30.01 -1.31 -36.83
N ILE A 638 30.81 -2.00 -36.02
CA ILE A 638 31.52 -1.44 -34.87
C ILE A 638 33.02 -1.50 -35.15
N VAL A 639 33.71 -0.37 -35.01
CA VAL A 639 35.17 -0.26 -35.17
C VAL A 639 35.78 -0.05 -33.79
N LYS A 640 36.31 -1.12 -33.18
CA LYS A 640 36.87 -1.08 -31.82
C LYS A 640 38.03 -2.05 -31.69
N TYR A 641 39.06 -1.67 -30.93
CA TYR A 641 40.26 -2.50 -30.68
C TYR A 641 41.02 -2.93 -31.95
N GLY A 642 40.97 -2.14 -33.02
CA GLY A 642 41.63 -2.48 -34.30
C GLY A 642 40.90 -3.53 -35.14
N HIS A 643 39.66 -3.90 -34.77
CA HIS A 643 38.82 -4.86 -35.49
C HIS A 643 37.49 -4.22 -35.94
N VAL A 644 36.89 -4.78 -36.99
CA VAL A 644 35.55 -4.43 -37.47
C VAL A 644 34.64 -5.64 -37.26
N PHE A 645 33.57 -5.46 -36.51
CA PHE A 645 32.61 -6.52 -36.20
C PHE A 645 31.20 -5.95 -35.99
N SER A 646 30.17 -6.80 -36.10
CA SER A 646 28.80 -6.42 -35.75
C SER A 646 28.52 -6.64 -34.26
N ALA A 647 27.52 -5.95 -33.71
CA ALA A 647 27.07 -6.16 -32.34
C ALA A 647 26.64 -7.61 -32.07
N LEU A 648 26.03 -8.30 -33.05
CA LEU A 648 25.71 -9.72 -32.91
C LEU A 648 26.96 -10.60 -32.85
N GLN A 649 28.01 -10.29 -33.62
CA GLN A 649 29.29 -11.00 -33.52
C GLN A 649 29.93 -10.78 -32.15
N PHE A 650 29.85 -9.56 -31.62
CA PHE A 650 30.33 -9.26 -30.27
C PHE A 650 29.62 -10.09 -29.19
N LEU A 651 28.30 -10.25 -29.31
CA LEU A 651 27.49 -10.97 -28.32
C LEU A 651 27.62 -12.50 -28.41
N LEU A 652 27.77 -13.05 -29.63
CA LEU A 652 27.66 -14.50 -29.86
C LEU A 652 29.00 -15.20 -30.14
N SER A 653 30.10 -14.48 -30.33
CA SER A 653 31.43 -15.09 -30.57
C SER A 653 32.05 -15.65 -29.29
N SER A 654 32.89 -16.69 -29.43
CA SER A 654 33.53 -17.37 -28.30
C SER A 654 34.76 -16.61 -27.76
N SER A 655 35.41 -15.79 -28.60
CA SER A 655 36.48 -14.87 -28.20
C SER A 655 36.46 -13.58 -29.05
N ARG A 656 37.11 -12.53 -28.56
CA ARG A 656 37.31 -11.26 -29.31
C ARG A 656 38.25 -11.41 -30.50
N SER A 657 39.10 -12.44 -30.51
CA SER A 657 40.05 -12.75 -31.58
C SER A 657 39.48 -13.64 -32.68
N ASN A 658 38.46 -14.45 -32.39
CA ASN A 658 37.82 -15.37 -33.33
C ASN A 658 36.33 -15.04 -33.46
N LEU A 659 36.02 -14.13 -34.37
CA LEU A 659 34.66 -13.68 -34.65
C LEU A 659 33.91 -14.72 -35.49
N ALA A 660 32.65 -14.99 -35.14
CA ALA A 660 31.82 -15.94 -35.87
C ALA A 660 31.50 -15.44 -37.30
N GLY A 661 31.57 -16.35 -38.27
CA GLY A 661 31.12 -16.09 -39.65
C GLY A 661 29.60 -15.89 -39.73
N THR A 662 29.09 -15.37 -40.85
CA THR A 662 27.66 -15.07 -41.04
C THR A 662 26.76 -16.31 -40.89
N GLY A 663 27.13 -17.43 -41.50
CA GLY A 663 26.39 -18.70 -41.36
C GLY A 663 26.47 -19.28 -39.95
N GLU A 664 27.62 -19.16 -39.29
CA GLU A 664 27.83 -19.61 -37.92
C GLU A 664 27.00 -18.78 -36.92
N LEU A 665 26.88 -17.48 -37.16
CA LEU A 665 26.11 -16.56 -36.32
C LEU A 665 24.62 -16.91 -36.28
N VAL A 666 24.05 -17.32 -37.41
CA VAL A 666 22.65 -17.77 -37.48
C VAL A 666 22.46 -19.08 -36.70
N VAL A 667 23.40 -20.01 -36.79
CA VAL A 667 23.35 -21.26 -36.02
C VAL A 667 23.47 -20.98 -34.52
N ARG A 668 24.42 -20.13 -34.11
CA ARG A 668 24.59 -19.72 -32.71
C ARG A 668 23.35 -19.01 -32.18
N TYR A 669 22.73 -18.13 -32.97
CA TYR A 669 21.45 -17.51 -32.63
C TYR A 669 20.35 -18.56 -32.43
N ALA A 670 20.20 -19.50 -33.36
CA ALA A 670 19.19 -20.55 -33.27
C ALA A 670 19.36 -21.42 -32.02
N LEU A 671 20.62 -21.73 -31.64
CA LEU A 671 20.94 -22.44 -30.40
C LEU A 671 20.55 -21.63 -29.15
N VAL A 672 20.91 -20.35 -29.09
CA VAL A 672 20.56 -19.46 -27.97
C VAL A 672 19.04 -19.29 -27.86
N TYR A 673 18.36 -19.08 -28.99
CA TYR A 673 16.90 -18.96 -29.04
C TYR A 673 16.22 -20.24 -28.54
N SER A 674 16.68 -21.41 -29.00
CA SER A 674 16.13 -22.70 -28.59
C SER A 674 16.36 -22.97 -27.10
N ALA A 675 17.55 -22.66 -26.58
CA ALA A 675 17.87 -22.76 -25.16
C ALA A 675 17.01 -21.82 -24.32
N PHE A 676 16.79 -20.59 -24.80
CA PHE A 676 15.91 -19.62 -24.16
C PHE A 676 14.46 -20.12 -24.12
N VAL A 677 13.93 -20.63 -25.23
CA VAL A 677 12.58 -21.22 -25.28
C VAL A 677 12.46 -22.40 -24.31
N ALA A 678 13.45 -23.29 -24.25
CA ALA A 678 13.47 -24.41 -23.30
C ALA A 678 13.46 -23.92 -21.84
N ALA A 679 14.23 -22.88 -21.51
CA ALA A 679 14.22 -22.25 -20.20
C ALA A 679 12.84 -21.66 -19.85
N VAL A 680 12.20 -20.95 -20.79
CA VAL A 680 10.85 -20.40 -20.61
C VAL A 680 9.82 -21.51 -20.38
N ILE A 681 9.88 -22.60 -21.15
CA ILE A 681 8.99 -23.76 -20.96
C ILE A 681 9.16 -24.33 -19.55
N MET A 682 10.40 -24.52 -19.10
CA MET A 682 10.68 -25.09 -17.79
C MET A 682 10.18 -24.19 -16.64
N VAL A 683 10.41 -22.88 -16.74
CA VAL A 683 10.00 -21.89 -15.74
C VAL A 683 8.48 -21.71 -15.78
N GLN A 684 7.94 -21.21 -16.90
CA GLN A 684 6.53 -20.84 -17.00
C GLN A 684 5.59 -22.04 -17.06
N GLY A 685 6.02 -23.20 -17.55
CA GLY A 685 5.15 -24.38 -17.68
C GLY A 685 4.64 -24.91 -16.34
N SER A 686 5.44 -24.82 -15.27
CA SER A 686 4.98 -25.14 -13.90
C SER A 686 4.01 -24.08 -13.35
N LEU A 687 4.29 -22.81 -13.61
CA LEU A 687 3.51 -21.67 -13.14
C LEU A 687 2.15 -21.58 -13.82
N TRP A 688 2.08 -21.80 -15.14
CA TRP A 688 0.83 -21.82 -15.88
C TRP A 688 -0.09 -22.94 -15.42
N ARG A 689 0.42 -24.15 -15.13
CA ARG A 689 -0.37 -25.24 -14.52
C ARG A 689 -0.98 -24.82 -13.19
N TRP A 690 -0.22 -24.10 -12.38
CA TRP A 690 -0.69 -23.62 -11.09
C TRP A 690 -1.75 -22.51 -11.24
N VAL A 691 -1.54 -21.58 -12.17
CA VAL A 691 -2.43 -20.45 -12.41
C VAL A 691 -3.76 -20.86 -13.04
N THR A 692 -3.76 -21.80 -13.98
CA THR A 692 -4.98 -22.23 -14.71
C THR A 692 -5.82 -23.27 -13.96
N ARG A 693 -5.24 -24.03 -13.01
CA ARG A 693 -5.98 -25.03 -12.20
C ARG A 693 -6.55 -24.50 -10.88
N ALA A 694 -6.24 -23.27 -10.48
CA ALA A 694 -6.83 -22.67 -9.29
C ALA A 694 -8.35 -22.48 -9.50
N PRO A 695 -9.24 -22.98 -8.62
CA PRO A 695 -10.68 -22.83 -8.80
C PRO A 695 -11.04 -21.35 -8.89
N GLN A 696 -11.72 -20.95 -9.96
CA GLN A 696 -12.36 -19.64 -10.04
C GLN A 696 -13.49 -19.61 -9.00
N ARG A 697 -13.21 -19.04 -7.81
CA ARG A 697 -14.22 -18.88 -6.76
C ARG A 697 -15.18 -17.70 -6.98
N ASP A 698 -15.04 -16.96 -8.08
CA ASP A 698 -15.92 -15.85 -8.42
C ASP A 698 -16.60 -16.12 -9.77
N LYS A 699 -17.76 -16.79 -9.75
CA LYS A 699 -18.87 -16.71 -10.74
C LYS A 699 -19.92 -17.83 -10.57
N MET A 700 -20.35 -18.12 -9.35
CA MET A 700 -21.57 -18.92 -9.08
C MET A 700 -22.54 -18.14 -8.18
N GLN A 701 -22.62 -16.82 -8.37
CA GLN A 701 -23.70 -15.97 -7.85
C GLN A 701 -23.93 -14.84 -8.85
N GLY A 702 -24.81 -15.07 -9.83
CA GLY A 702 -25.10 -14.10 -10.88
C GLY A 702 -25.78 -14.75 -12.08
N GLY A 703 -26.81 -15.54 -11.82
CA GLY A 703 -27.51 -16.29 -12.86
C GLY A 703 -28.90 -16.75 -12.41
N TYR A 704 -29.61 -15.95 -11.62
CA TYR A 704 -31.06 -16.06 -11.47
C TYR A 704 -31.63 -14.65 -11.28
N VAL A 705 -32.76 -14.40 -11.95
CA VAL A 705 -33.58 -13.17 -11.97
C VAL A 705 -33.38 -12.28 -13.20
N HIS A 706 -33.95 -12.73 -14.32
CA HIS A 706 -34.80 -11.96 -15.25
C HIS A 706 -35.52 -13.04 -16.07
N GLY A 707 -36.84 -13.17 -16.13
CA GLY A 707 -37.93 -12.24 -15.94
C GLY A 707 -38.95 -12.68 -16.98
N SER A 708 -39.94 -13.47 -16.58
CA SER A 708 -41.04 -13.91 -17.43
C SER A 708 -42.04 -12.77 -17.62
N ALA A 709 -42.19 -12.27 -18.85
CA ALA A 709 -43.41 -11.63 -19.31
C ALA A 709 -43.44 -11.66 -20.85
N GLY A 710 -44.47 -12.31 -21.41
CA GLY A 710 -44.85 -12.14 -22.81
C GLY A 710 -44.68 -13.37 -23.70
N SER A 711 -45.54 -14.37 -23.54
CA SER A 711 -45.95 -15.19 -24.69
C SER A 711 -47.41 -15.61 -24.52
N SER A 712 -48.25 -15.03 -25.36
CA SER A 712 -49.62 -15.39 -25.64
C SER A 712 -49.75 -16.88 -25.97
N HIS A 713 -50.47 -17.62 -25.13
CA HIS A 713 -51.17 -18.82 -25.56
C HIS A 713 -52.43 -18.98 -24.71
N THR A 714 -53.57 -18.77 -25.36
CA THR A 714 -54.89 -19.22 -24.94
C THR A 714 -54.92 -20.74 -24.84
N PRO A 715 -55.57 -21.28 -23.80
CA PRO A 715 -56.30 -22.52 -23.97
C PRO A 715 -57.75 -22.41 -23.47
N HIS A 716 -58.61 -23.03 -24.25
CA HIS A 716 -60.04 -23.22 -24.04
C HIS A 716 -60.36 -23.90 -22.68
N LEU A 717 -61.39 -23.38 -22.01
CA LEU A 717 -62.23 -24.13 -21.07
C LEU A 717 -62.96 -25.24 -21.84
N PRO A 718 -63.22 -26.40 -21.19
CA PRO A 718 -64.58 -26.59 -20.71
C PRO A 718 -64.70 -27.31 -19.35
N THR A 719 -65.63 -26.77 -18.56
CA THR A 719 -66.71 -27.40 -17.77
C THR A 719 -66.48 -28.61 -16.84
N SER A 720 -67.18 -28.47 -15.70
CA SER A 720 -68.00 -29.44 -14.97
C SER A 720 -67.35 -30.33 -13.90
N ASP A 721 -67.81 -30.04 -12.69
CA ASP A 721 -68.48 -30.95 -11.75
C ASP A 721 -67.69 -31.57 -10.60
N ARG A 722 -68.24 -31.22 -9.42
CA ARG A 722 -68.18 -31.80 -8.06
C ARG A 722 -67.11 -31.32 -7.10
#